data_AF-A0A814X9F2-F1
#
_entry.id   AF-A0A814X9F2-F1
#
_cell.length_a   1.000
_cell.length_b   1.000
_cell.length_c   1.000
_cell.angle_alpha   90.00
_cell.angle_beta   90.00
_cell.angle_gamma   90.00
#
_symmetry.space_group_name_H-M   'P 1'
#
loop_
_entity.id
_entity.type
_entity.pdbx_description
1 polymer ?
#
loop_
_entity_poly.entity_id
_entity_poly.type
_entity_poly.pdbx_seq_one_letter_code
_entity_poly.pdbx_strand_id
1 'polypeptide(L)'
;MDFQQMSEWFRNINLFNDEFTDTRIPSALSNEENKLLEENVEAKMKELTSSQLDIVENVDRIQMLEDHQKLVQDELETIQRLLAARQREETTEQTHLNIDIAEMKRIERLTVILENDSIKFRKRKTDFETEINQLHVQIENINNDTLIEKDALEQLIDIIKKNDDETFCLMKYTQQDNIRIKELTAQLERYSEKSIKLKRAMEEGRIEYYSLQVELDKIADRFRRSYIQRQQLIKRWETILVQMQRKDHDIDRLAIELIQIKAKTRIKEQELNQQKIFYEHEQKNNIVTEKLIYLADKKIMSLKAKQTTNKSKQEHLKTDVFSMKTTLINTKDELQHARTLINELKTTIINKQQELKKLKQRHEQILDRKYFILNEKFSIDEKLSKFEKLMKNEQKYQNNLNNQYKKLSEIFFLLNNKLLFIRKHEKQYEIDNQAYQNQIHNMKNQINQLDQQLLKQQELIYNQDFIKQNIDRRLNRLLGEKTNEKYSEFDLKIHELQNEYEKKKYQYDQLQNQIKILNDELRIIKRDFDQLIIDKNDLNEKFLQFDLYISLSEKLIKKLNNEKEDYLVERNLLNIELKRLKNILCNSSEINSNLEQQQIELQKAIKERRMEIQANSHLFRIRFNDERTKKDSISAELSMRITKVSKLKQRYEIFAITLNTEKSNEGNVLAQAQYVIKSAQMKEDLLKQGDQLEALVIKAETELRALENTVQILKWNNIDVKKNFEKLHESSPEINEMKELEEHLRAVTEQVKIRRKLLKDFSEKHDSTSHADLIMHQEEIEEMNKAITKKRHIEIKLEDELQQYHIKIDRADQIIKRFQQIIRQQRNIQDIIQDELDIDVRLQHETNKKIEQQLISLCLAIGDDDNVIDIVEQLSVGQSFKIIIKPSITRLNKQQYKLEKQSTSSSSSSLSNINIIPNIVNISINSSSRSTTSESRCSSKNST
;
A
#
# COMPACT_ATOMS: atom_id res chain seq x y z
N MET A 1 -22.13 23.38 -6.42
CA MET A 1 -23.37 24.17 -6.31
C MET A 1 -24.44 23.64 -7.28
N ASP A 2 -24.79 22.34 -7.22
CA ASP A 2 -25.03 21.61 -8.48
C ASP A 2 -26.47 21.10 -8.69
N PHE A 3 -27.34 21.22 -7.69
CA PHE A 3 -28.73 20.74 -7.78
C PHE A 3 -29.57 21.47 -8.85
N GLN A 4 -29.26 22.74 -9.14
CA GLN A 4 -29.93 23.48 -10.22
C GLN A 4 -29.50 22.97 -11.61
N GLN A 5 -28.20 22.75 -11.85
CA GLN A 5 -27.73 22.22 -13.13
C GLN A 5 -28.17 20.77 -13.36
N MET A 6 -28.24 19.94 -12.32
CA MET A 6 -28.91 18.63 -12.39
C MET A 6 -30.39 18.77 -12.79
N SER A 7 -31.13 19.72 -12.22
CA SER A 7 -32.54 19.95 -12.59
C SER A 7 -32.72 20.46 -14.03
N GLU A 8 -31.76 21.22 -14.56
CA GLU A 8 -31.73 21.65 -15.96
C GLU A 8 -31.35 20.49 -16.90
N TRP A 9 -30.46 19.60 -16.47
CA TRP A 9 -30.10 18.38 -17.21
C TRP A 9 -31.28 17.42 -17.34
N PHE A 10 -32.01 17.15 -16.25
CA PHE A 10 -33.25 16.35 -16.29
C PHE A 10 -34.36 17.01 -17.12
N ARG A 11 -34.48 18.34 -17.12
CA ARG A 11 -35.39 19.06 -18.04
C ARG A 11 -34.98 18.91 -19.51
N ASN A 12 -33.69 18.99 -19.81
CA ASN A 12 -33.19 18.89 -21.19
C ASN A 12 -33.20 17.45 -21.72
N ILE A 13 -33.15 16.43 -20.86
CA ILE A 13 -33.40 15.04 -21.25
C ILE A 13 -34.87 14.83 -21.62
N ASN A 14 -35.81 15.38 -20.84
CA ASN A 14 -37.24 15.32 -21.20
C ASN A 14 -37.53 16.04 -22.53
N LEU A 15 -36.80 17.11 -22.87
CA LEU A 15 -36.90 17.77 -24.18
C LEU A 15 -36.29 16.95 -25.34
N PHE A 16 -35.33 16.06 -25.08
CA PHE A 16 -34.68 15.26 -26.13
C PHE A 16 -35.47 14.00 -26.53
N ASN A 17 -36.47 13.59 -25.74
CA ASN A 17 -37.39 12.51 -26.09
C ASN A 17 -38.62 12.98 -26.89
N ASP A 18 -38.99 14.28 -26.82
CA ASP A 18 -40.14 14.81 -27.56
C ASP A 18 -39.89 14.86 -29.09
N GLU A 19 -38.66 15.11 -29.54
CA GLU A 19 -38.32 15.27 -30.97
C GLU A 19 -38.28 13.95 -31.78
N PHE A 20 -38.42 12.78 -31.15
CA PHE A 20 -38.42 11.48 -31.86
C PHE A 20 -39.82 10.89 -32.13
N THR A 21 -40.89 11.68 -31.93
CA THR A 21 -42.28 11.26 -32.14
C THR A 21 -42.96 11.87 -33.39
N ASP A 22 -42.32 12.80 -34.09
CA ASP A 22 -42.98 13.62 -35.13
C ASP A 22 -43.12 12.94 -36.51
N THR A 23 -43.28 11.62 -36.56
CA THR A 23 -43.81 10.91 -37.75
C THR A 23 -45.31 11.14 -37.88
N ARG A 24 -45.70 12.40 -38.16
CA ARG A 24 -47.10 12.81 -38.31
C ARG A 24 -47.76 12.12 -39.49
N ILE A 25 -48.64 11.16 -39.20
CA ILE A 25 -49.67 10.73 -40.15
C ILE A 25 -50.61 11.93 -40.37
N PRO A 26 -50.88 12.35 -41.62
CA PRO A 26 -51.71 13.53 -41.88
C PRO A 26 -53.13 13.41 -41.29
N SER A 27 -53.49 14.35 -40.41
CA SER A 27 -54.76 14.36 -39.67
C SER A 27 -55.96 14.71 -40.57
N ALA A 28 -56.41 13.76 -41.38
CA ALA A 28 -57.46 13.99 -42.39
C ALA A 28 -58.51 12.87 -42.53
N LEU A 29 -58.58 11.90 -41.60
CA LEU A 29 -59.78 11.11 -41.26
C LEU A 29 -59.44 10.14 -40.10
N SER A 30 -60.24 10.06 -39.03
CA SER A 30 -60.13 9.01 -38.01
C SER A 30 -61.47 8.75 -37.33
N ASN A 31 -61.91 7.48 -37.33
CA ASN A 31 -63.14 7.02 -36.68
C ASN A 31 -62.91 6.82 -35.17
N GLU A 32 -64.00 6.72 -34.38
CA GLU A 32 -63.91 6.51 -32.93
C GLU A 32 -63.18 5.21 -32.55
N GLU A 33 -63.32 4.14 -33.34
CA GLU A 33 -62.54 2.90 -33.17
C GLU A 33 -61.03 3.12 -33.34
N ASN A 34 -60.61 3.96 -34.29
CA ASN A 34 -59.20 4.27 -34.49
C ASN A 34 -58.64 5.12 -33.35
N LYS A 35 -59.44 6.04 -32.79
CA LYS A 35 -59.05 6.77 -31.57
C LYS A 35 -58.91 5.86 -30.36
N LEU A 36 -59.80 4.88 -30.21
CA LEU A 36 -59.67 3.86 -29.16
C LEU A 36 -58.44 2.97 -29.40
N LEU A 37 -58.04 2.71 -30.65
CA LEU A 37 -56.78 2.04 -30.96
C LEU A 37 -55.55 2.93 -30.70
N GLU A 38 -55.62 4.23 -31.00
CA GLU A 38 -54.58 5.21 -30.66
C GLU A 38 -54.42 5.35 -29.14
N GLU A 39 -55.50 5.44 -28.37
CA GLU A 39 -55.47 5.43 -26.89
C GLU A 39 -54.94 4.11 -26.32
N ASN A 40 -55.29 2.96 -26.93
CA ASN A 40 -54.71 1.66 -26.54
C ASN A 40 -53.22 1.56 -26.92
N VAL A 41 -52.79 2.14 -28.04
CA VAL A 41 -51.37 2.20 -28.43
C VAL A 41 -50.60 3.15 -27.53
N GLU A 42 -51.17 4.30 -27.14
CA GLU A 42 -50.59 5.17 -26.10
C GLU A 42 -50.51 4.46 -24.75
N ALA A 43 -51.55 3.74 -24.34
CA ALA A 43 -51.53 2.95 -23.10
C ALA A 43 -50.47 1.85 -23.15
N LYS A 44 -50.34 1.15 -24.30
CA LYS A 44 -49.30 0.13 -24.50
C LYS A 44 -47.91 0.72 -24.65
N MET A 45 -47.75 1.92 -25.20
CA MET A 45 -46.46 2.62 -25.18
C MET A 45 -46.10 3.11 -23.78
N LYS A 46 -47.07 3.56 -22.97
CA LYS A 46 -46.85 3.90 -21.56
C LYS A 46 -46.46 2.66 -20.73
N GLU A 47 -47.20 1.56 -20.86
CA GLU A 47 -46.83 0.26 -20.30
C GLU A 47 -45.43 -0.18 -20.76
N LEU A 48 -45.12 -0.06 -22.05
CA LEU A 48 -43.82 -0.41 -22.62
C LEU A 48 -42.70 0.48 -22.09
N THR A 49 -42.94 1.79 -21.86
CA THR A 49 -41.94 2.66 -21.19
C THR A 49 -41.75 2.30 -19.72
N SER A 50 -42.80 1.93 -18.98
CA SER A 50 -42.62 1.41 -17.61
C SER A 50 -41.87 0.08 -17.61
N SER A 51 -42.20 -0.86 -18.50
CA SER A 51 -41.46 -2.11 -18.64
C SER A 51 -40.03 -1.91 -19.15
N GLN A 52 -39.76 -0.86 -19.91
CA GLN A 52 -38.38 -0.47 -20.27
C GLN A 52 -37.61 0.06 -19.07
N LEU A 53 -38.23 0.85 -18.19
CA LEU A 53 -37.63 1.28 -16.92
C LEU A 53 -37.40 0.08 -16.00
N ASP A 54 -38.38 -0.81 -15.84
CA ASP A 54 -38.23 -2.08 -15.11
C ASP A 54 -37.09 -2.93 -15.69
N ILE A 55 -36.95 -2.99 -17.02
CA ILE A 55 -35.86 -3.69 -17.70
C ILE A 55 -34.51 -3.01 -17.42
N VAL A 56 -34.42 -1.67 -17.43
CA VAL A 56 -33.18 -0.95 -17.09
C VAL A 56 -32.79 -1.20 -15.64
N GLU A 57 -33.72 -1.07 -14.68
CA GLU A 57 -33.44 -1.36 -13.26
C GLU A 57 -33.01 -2.83 -13.05
N ASN A 58 -33.61 -3.78 -13.78
CA ASN A 58 -33.19 -5.17 -13.74
C ASN A 58 -31.85 -5.42 -14.45
N VAL A 59 -31.52 -4.70 -15.52
CA VAL A 59 -30.23 -4.77 -16.22
C VAL A 59 -29.11 -4.19 -15.35
N ASP A 60 -29.33 -3.06 -14.69
CA ASP A 60 -28.37 -2.46 -13.75
C ASP A 60 -28.18 -3.37 -12.54
N ARG A 61 -29.25 -3.97 -12.01
CA ARG A 61 -29.19 -5.00 -10.98
C ARG A 61 -28.43 -6.25 -11.43
N ILE A 62 -28.60 -6.69 -12.68
CA ILE A 62 -27.85 -7.82 -13.25
C ILE A 62 -26.37 -7.45 -13.39
N GLN A 63 -26.02 -6.25 -13.86
CA GLN A 63 -24.62 -5.81 -13.94
C GLN A 63 -23.96 -5.77 -12.55
N MET A 64 -24.64 -5.23 -11.54
CA MET A 64 -24.14 -5.22 -10.15
C MET A 64 -23.98 -6.64 -9.59
N LEU A 65 -24.84 -7.59 -9.96
CA LEU A 65 -24.71 -9.01 -9.60
C LEU A 65 -23.62 -9.73 -10.40
N GLU A 66 -23.41 -9.39 -11.67
CA GLU A 66 -22.31 -9.91 -12.50
C GLU A 66 -20.95 -9.39 -12.01
N ASP A 67 -20.84 -8.12 -11.61
CA ASP A 67 -19.61 -7.56 -11.05
C ASP A 67 -19.31 -8.11 -9.66
N HIS A 68 -20.34 -8.28 -8.81
CA HIS A 68 -20.19 -9.04 -7.57
C HIS A 68 -19.79 -10.51 -7.86
N GLN A 69 -20.33 -11.14 -8.91
CA GLN A 69 -19.92 -12.49 -9.31
C GLN A 69 -18.47 -12.54 -9.78
N LYS A 70 -17.99 -11.53 -10.53
CA LYS A 70 -16.58 -11.40 -10.96
C LYS A 70 -15.67 -11.26 -9.73
N LEU A 71 -16.03 -10.39 -8.78
CA LEU A 71 -15.30 -10.24 -7.52
C LEU A 71 -15.24 -11.56 -6.72
N VAL A 72 -16.36 -12.28 -6.58
CA VAL A 72 -16.38 -13.61 -5.93
C VAL A 72 -15.58 -14.65 -6.74
N GLN A 73 -15.53 -14.56 -8.07
CA GLN A 73 -14.67 -15.41 -8.90
C GLN A 73 -13.17 -15.09 -8.71
N ASP A 74 -12.79 -13.82 -8.61
CA ASP A 74 -11.42 -13.39 -8.31
C ASP A 74 -11.00 -13.77 -6.87
N GLU A 75 -11.90 -13.67 -5.89
CA GLU A 75 -11.69 -14.19 -4.53
C GLU A 75 -11.52 -15.71 -4.54
N LEU A 76 -12.38 -16.45 -5.25
CA LEU A 76 -12.25 -17.91 -5.39
C LEU A 76 -10.96 -18.30 -6.12
N GLU A 77 -10.54 -17.56 -7.15
CA GLU A 77 -9.26 -17.79 -7.84
C GLU A 77 -8.07 -17.48 -6.94
N THR A 78 -8.08 -16.38 -6.18
CA THR A 78 -6.99 -16.07 -5.24
C THR A 78 -6.91 -17.07 -4.09
N ILE A 79 -8.05 -17.53 -3.56
CA ILE A 79 -8.13 -18.62 -2.59
C ILE A 79 -7.63 -19.94 -3.21
N GLN A 80 -8.01 -20.29 -4.44
CA GLN A 80 -7.51 -21.49 -5.13
C GLN A 80 -6.00 -21.42 -5.40
N ARG A 81 -5.47 -20.27 -5.82
CA ARG A 81 -4.03 -20.03 -5.99
C ARG A 81 -3.29 -20.17 -4.65
N LEU A 82 -3.86 -19.70 -3.55
CA LEU A 82 -3.32 -19.85 -2.19
C LEU A 82 -3.37 -21.31 -1.69
N LEU A 83 -4.48 -22.02 -1.93
CA LEU A 83 -4.60 -23.45 -1.62
C LEU A 83 -3.61 -24.29 -2.44
N ALA A 84 -3.44 -23.99 -3.73
CA ALA A 84 -2.45 -24.63 -4.59
C ALA A 84 -1.00 -24.31 -4.15
N ALA A 85 -0.74 -23.11 -3.61
CA ALA A 85 0.54 -22.78 -2.99
C ALA A 85 0.76 -23.60 -1.70
N ARG A 86 -0.25 -23.69 -0.82
CA ARG A 86 -0.17 -24.52 0.40
C ARG A 86 0.00 -26.01 0.11
N GLN A 87 -0.67 -26.54 -0.91
CA GLN A 87 -0.47 -27.93 -1.35
C GLN A 87 0.95 -28.16 -1.90
N ARG A 88 1.53 -27.17 -2.62
CA ARG A 88 2.94 -27.25 -3.04
C ARG A 88 3.88 -27.23 -1.84
N GLU A 89 3.67 -26.32 -0.89
CA GLU A 89 4.43 -26.27 0.37
C GLU A 89 4.37 -27.62 1.10
N GLU A 90 3.16 -28.17 1.30
CA GLU A 90 2.97 -29.49 1.92
C GLU A 90 3.71 -30.60 1.15
N THR A 91 3.62 -30.64 -0.19
CA THR A 91 4.39 -31.63 -0.97
C THR A 91 5.91 -31.42 -0.84
N THR A 92 6.39 -30.18 -0.73
CA THR A 92 7.83 -29.93 -0.50
C THR A 92 8.26 -30.37 0.90
N GLU A 93 7.49 -30.08 1.95
CA GLU A 93 7.73 -30.57 3.31
C GLU A 93 7.70 -32.10 3.36
N GLN A 94 6.75 -32.75 2.68
CA GLN A 94 6.72 -34.20 2.53
C GLN A 94 7.96 -34.73 1.78
N THR A 95 8.48 -34.04 0.75
CA THR A 95 9.74 -34.46 0.10
C THR A 95 10.95 -34.27 1.00
N HIS A 96 11.04 -33.19 1.78
CA HIS A 96 12.11 -32.97 2.75
C HIS A 96 12.09 -34.06 3.84
N LEU A 97 10.93 -34.32 4.45
CA LEU A 97 10.76 -35.39 5.44
C LEU A 97 11.09 -36.78 4.87
N ASN A 98 10.79 -37.05 3.60
CA ASN A 98 11.20 -38.29 2.94
C ASN A 98 12.71 -38.38 2.68
N ILE A 99 13.38 -37.25 2.38
CA ILE A 99 14.84 -37.17 2.29
C ILE A 99 15.47 -37.42 3.66
N ASP A 100 15.01 -36.72 4.71
CA ASP A 100 15.50 -36.89 6.08
C ASP A 100 15.36 -38.33 6.56
N ILE A 101 14.21 -38.97 6.30
CA ILE A 101 13.98 -40.39 6.60
C ILE A 101 14.92 -41.30 5.79
N ALA A 102 15.23 -40.97 4.54
CA ALA A 102 16.18 -41.73 3.72
C ALA A 102 17.63 -41.55 4.19
N GLU A 103 18.00 -40.36 4.66
CA GLU A 103 19.31 -40.08 5.27
C GLU A 103 19.46 -40.74 6.63
N MET A 104 18.46 -40.68 7.52
CA MET A 104 18.45 -41.45 8.76
C MET A 104 18.63 -42.95 8.49
N LYS A 105 17.86 -43.53 7.56
CA LYS A 105 18.01 -44.94 7.15
C LYS A 105 19.34 -45.23 6.47
N ARG A 106 20.04 -44.24 5.89
CA ARG A 106 21.42 -44.38 5.38
C ARG A 106 22.42 -44.38 6.55
N ILE A 107 22.25 -43.49 7.52
CA ILE A 107 23.09 -43.39 8.72
C ILE A 107 22.95 -44.68 9.56
N GLU A 108 21.75 -45.18 9.79
CA GLU A 108 21.48 -46.47 10.46
C GLU A 108 22.18 -47.66 9.76
N ARG A 109 22.17 -47.69 8.43
CA ARG A 109 22.90 -48.73 7.67
C ARG A 109 24.41 -48.57 7.80
N LEU A 110 24.92 -47.33 7.84
CA LEU A 110 26.35 -47.06 8.05
C LEU A 110 26.81 -47.38 9.47
N THR A 111 26.03 -47.09 10.52
CA THR A 111 26.37 -47.47 11.90
C THR A 111 26.39 -48.99 12.04
N VAL A 112 25.40 -49.71 11.52
CA VAL A 112 25.40 -51.19 11.52
C VAL A 112 26.59 -51.77 10.75
N ILE A 113 27.03 -51.16 9.65
CA ILE A 113 28.25 -51.59 8.93
C ILE A 113 29.49 -51.35 9.79
N LEU A 114 29.62 -50.18 10.41
CA LEU A 114 30.76 -49.82 11.27
C LEU A 114 30.82 -50.67 12.55
N GLU A 115 29.68 -51.03 13.14
CA GLU A 115 29.59 -51.99 14.25
C GLU A 115 30.04 -53.39 13.83
N ASN A 116 29.57 -53.87 12.67
CA ASN A 116 30.00 -55.15 12.12
C ASN A 116 31.50 -55.17 11.79
N ASP A 117 32.06 -54.09 11.25
CA ASP A 117 33.49 -53.97 10.99
C ASP A 117 34.30 -53.86 12.30
N SER A 118 33.79 -53.13 13.31
CA SER A 118 34.36 -53.14 14.67
C SER A 118 34.41 -54.55 15.27
N ILE A 119 33.36 -55.36 15.07
CA ILE A 119 33.33 -56.78 15.47
C ILE A 119 34.36 -57.60 14.66
N LYS A 120 34.49 -57.38 13.34
CA LYS A 120 35.52 -58.05 12.51
C LYS A 120 36.94 -57.67 12.94
N PHE A 121 37.20 -56.41 13.29
CA PHE A 121 38.50 -55.96 13.79
C PHE A 121 38.80 -56.54 15.18
N ARG A 122 37.80 -56.64 16.07
CA ARG A 122 37.95 -57.34 17.37
C ARG A 122 38.29 -58.81 17.17
N LYS A 123 37.60 -59.52 16.25
CA LYS A 123 37.91 -60.91 15.90
C LYS A 123 39.33 -61.06 15.35
N ARG A 124 39.69 -60.30 14.30
CA ARG A 124 41.06 -60.31 13.75
C ARG A 124 42.12 -60.01 14.80
N LYS A 125 41.83 -59.10 15.75
CA LYS A 125 42.73 -58.85 16.88
C LYS A 125 42.89 -60.09 17.76
N THR A 126 41.81 -60.76 18.17
CA THR A 126 41.91 -62.00 18.95
C THR A 126 42.58 -63.14 18.17
N ASP A 127 42.33 -63.22 16.85
CA ASP A 127 42.95 -64.20 15.96
C ASP A 127 44.47 -63.99 15.95
N PHE A 128 44.94 -62.75 15.71
CA PHE A 128 46.36 -62.39 15.78
C PHE A 128 46.96 -62.56 17.19
N GLU A 129 46.21 -62.28 18.26
CA GLU A 129 46.68 -62.54 19.63
C GLU A 129 46.88 -64.05 19.87
N THR A 130 46.02 -64.92 19.32
CA THR A 130 46.25 -66.38 19.36
C THR A 130 47.37 -66.85 18.45
N GLU A 131 47.55 -66.25 17.27
CA GLU A 131 48.62 -66.57 16.33
C GLU A 131 49.99 -66.16 16.90
N ILE A 132 50.10 -64.98 17.51
CA ILE A 132 51.32 -64.51 18.20
C ILE A 132 51.68 -65.43 19.37
N ASN A 133 50.70 -65.94 20.12
CA ASN A 133 50.93 -66.89 21.20
C ASN A 133 51.38 -68.28 20.67
N GLN A 134 50.78 -68.75 19.58
CA GLN A 134 51.22 -70.00 18.91
C GLN A 134 52.63 -69.86 18.33
N LEU A 135 52.94 -68.72 17.72
CA LEU A 135 54.28 -68.40 17.22
C LEU A 135 55.31 -68.29 18.35
N HIS A 136 54.96 -67.77 19.53
CA HIS A 136 55.86 -67.82 20.70
C HIS A 136 56.18 -69.26 21.11
N VAL A 137 55.18 -70.13 21.24
CA VAL A 137 55.39 -71.55 21.58
C VAL A 137 56.20 -72.27 20.49
N GLN A 138 55.98 -71.94 19.21
CA GLN A 138 56.80 -72.46 18.11
C GLN A 138 58.24 -71.94 18.16
N ILE A 139 58.47 -70.68 18.51
CA ILE A 139 59.82 -70.11 18.70
C ILE A 139 60.52 -70.75 19.89
N GLU A 140 59.83 -71.00 21.00
CA GLU A 140 60.37 -71.73 22.16
C GLU A 140 60.76 -73.17 21.78
N ASN A 141 59.92 -73.88 21.04
CA ASN A 141 60.25 -75.22 20.54
C ASN A 141 61.44 -75.18 19.56
N ILE A 142 61.43 -74.28 18.56
CA ILE A 142 62.52 -74.13 17.59
C ILE A 142 63.84 -73.70 18.27
N ASN A 143 63.80 -72.95 19.38
CA ASN A 143 65.00 -72.64 20.16
C ASN A 143 65.59 -73.89 20.86
N ASN A 144 64.75 -74.85 21.25
CA ASN A 144 65.19 -76.15 21.78
C ASN A 144 65.67 -77.09 20.66
N ASP A 145 64.93 -77.15 19.54
CA ASP A 145 65.28 -77.99 18.40
C ASP A 145 66.57 -77.51 17.74
N THR A 146 66.76 -76.20 17.54
CA THR A 146 68.02 -75.62 17.01
C THR A 146 69.18 -75.63 18.01
N LEU A 147 68.98 -76.08 19.24
CA LEU A 147 70.06 -76.48 20.15
C LEU A 147 70.52 -77.90 19.80
N ILE A 148 69.58 -78.83 19.58
CA ILE A 148 69.84 -80.22 19.20
C ILE A 148 70.41 -80.33 17.76
N GLU A 149 69.89 -79.52 16.82
CA GLU A 149 70.34 -79.53 15.42
C GLU A 149 71.76 -78.98 15.25
N LYS A 150 72.25 -78.10 16.14
CA LYS A 150 73.64 -77.60 16.07
C LYS A 150 74.64 -78.73 16.32
N ASP A 151 74.41 -79.52 17.36
CA ASP A 151 75.23 -80.68 17.72
C ASP A 151 75.21 -81.77 16.61
N ALA A 152 74.15 -81.83 15.80
CA ALA A 152 74.04 -82.71 14.64
C ALA A 152 74.68 -82.12 13.37
N LEU A 153 74.57 -80.80 13.15
CA LEU A 153 75.09 -80.12 11.97
C LEU A 153 76.61 -80.14 11.91
N GLU A 154 77.33 -80.00 13.03
CA GLU A 154 78.80 -80.13 13.05
C GLU A 154 79.27 -81.49 12.48
N GLN A 155 78.49 -82.56 12.67
CA GLN A 155 78.81 -83.91 12.21
C GLN A 155 78.51 -84.13 10.70
N LEU A 156 77.55 -83.40 10.14
CA LEU A 156 77.18 -83.48 8.72
C LEU A 156 77.97 -82.50 7.83
N ILE A 157 78.43 -81.39 8.40
CA ILE A 157 79.24 -80.36 7.76
C ILE A 157 80.56 -80.92 7.21
N ASP A 158 81.10 -82.02 7.75
CA ASP A 158 82.33 -82.65 7.24
C ASP A 158 82.12 -83.65 6.09
N ILE A 159 80.87 -84.04 5.80
CA ILE A 159 80.54 -85.03 4.76
C ILE A 159 80.20 -84.34 3.42
N ILE A 160 79.45 -83.23 3.46
CA ILE A 160 78.85 -82.62 2.26
C ILE A 160 79.84 -81.74 1.48
N LYS A 161 80.82 -81.12 2.17
CA LYS A 161 81.85 -80.14 1.76
C LYS A 161 82.64 -80.35 0.45
N LYS A 162 82.41 -81.39 -0.36
CA LYS A 162 83.40 -81.89 -1.35
C LYS A 162 83.05 -81.87 -2.83
N ASN A 163 81.81 -81.74 -3.29
CA ASN A 163 81.52 -81.56 -4.73
C ASN A 163 80.15 -80.96 -5.09
N ASP A 164 79.04 -81.42 -4.49
CA ASP A 164 77.70 -81.14 -5.05
C ASP A 164 77.14 -79.75 -4.70
N ASP A 165 77.69 -79.07 -3.69
CA ASP A 165 77.20 -77.77 -3.19
C ASP A 165 77.17 -76.67 -4.27
N GLU A 166 78.21 -76.56 -5.10
CA GLU A 166 78.38 -75.42 -6.02
C GLU A 166 77.29 -75.38 -7.11
N THR A 167 76.94 -76.53 -7.68
CA THR A 167 76.00 -76.59 -8.82
C THR A 167 74.54 -76.46 -8.38
N PHE A 168 74.17 -77.07 -7.25
CA PHE A 168 72.82 -76.98 -6.70
C PHE A 168 72.51 -75.59 -6.13
N CYS A 169 73.50 -74.94 -5.48
CA CYS A 169 73.32 -73.59 -4.96
C CYS A 169 72.99 -72.57 -6.05
N LEU A 170 73.73 -72.58 -7.19
CA LEU A 170 73.49 -71.64 -8.29
C LEU A 170 72.05 -71.71 -8.83
N MET A 171 71.54 -72.91 -9.10
CA MET A 171 70.16 -73.06 -9.59
C MET A 171 69.12 -72.65 -8.52
N LYS A 172 69.35 -73.01 -7.25
CA LYS A 172 68.47 -72.64 -6.14
C LYS A 172 68.39 -71.12 -5.94
N TYR A 173 69.52 -70.41 -5.99
CA TYR A 173 69.54 -68.95 -5.87
C TYR A 173 68.80 -68.27 -7.02
N THR A 174 69.05 -68.63 -8.29
CA THR A 174 68.31 -68.02 -9.42
C THR A 174 66.79 -68.21 -9.33
N GLN A 175 66.32 -69.32 -8.76
CA GLN A 175 64.89 -69.56 -8.55
C GLN A 175 64.34 -68.74 -7.37
N GLN A 176 65.09 -68.60 -6.28
CA GLN A 176 64.76 -67.72 -5.15
C GLN A 176 64.74 -66.24 -5.55
N ASP A 177 65.71 -65.78 -6.33
CA ASP A 177 65.76 -64.41 -6.86
C ASP A 177 64.56 -64.10 -7.76
N ASN A 178 64.17 -65.03 -8.64
CA ASN A 178 62.98 -64.87 -9.49
C ASN A 178 61.67 -64.82 -8.69
N ILE A 179 61.58 -65.54 -7.56
CA ILE A 179 60.44 -65.42 -6.64
C ILE A 179 60.49 -64.06 -5.94
N ARG A 180 61.67 -63.65 -5.43
CA ARG A 180 61.83 -62.40 -4.69
C ARG A 180 61.61 -61.17 -5.54
N ILE A 181 62.01 -61.19 -6.82
CA ILE A 181 61.71 -60.14 -7.79
C ILE A 181 60.19 -60.03 -7.97
N LYS A 182 59.46 -61.15 -8.13
CA LYS A 182 57.99 -61.15 -8.27
C LYS A 182 57.28 -60.65 -7.01
N GLU A 183 57.77 -60.99 -5.82
CA GLU A 183 57.28 -60.43 -4.55
C GLU A 183 57.49 -58.91 -4.50
N LEU A 184 58.68 -58.43 -4.86
CA LEU A 184 59.03 -57.01 -4.82
C LEU A 184 58.26 -56.20 -5.87
N THR A 185 58.04 -56.71 -7.08
CA THR A 185 57.18 -56.05 -8.08
C THR A 185 55.73 -56.00 -7.63
N ALA A 186 55.17 -57.10 -7.12
CA ALA A 186 53.81 -57.12 -6.58
C ALA A 186 53.64 -56.22 -5.34
N GLN A 187 54.69 -56.03 -4.54
CA GLN A 187 54.72 -55.04 -3.46
C GLN A 187 54.76 -53.61 -4.03
N LEU A 188 55.62 -53.32 -5.01
CA LEU A 188 55.70 -52.01 -5.66
C LEU A 188 54.38 -51.61 -6.32
N GLU A 189 53.68 -52.52 -6.99
CA GLU A 189 52.33 -52.31 -7.54
C GLU A 189 51.31 -52.02 -6.44
N ARG A 190 51.31 -52.79 -5.35
CA ARG A 190 50.43 -52.54 -4.19
C ARG A 190 50.73 -51.20 -3.51
N TYR A 191 51.99 -50.76 -3.47
CA TYR A 191 52.37 -49.46 -2.92
C TYR A 191 52.07 -48.30 -3.89
N SER A 192 52.21 -48.49 -5.21
CA SER A 192 51.85 -47.48 -6.20
C SER A 192 50.32 -47.28 -6.25
N GLU A 193 49.53 -48.35 -6.22
CA GLU A 193 48.07 -48.27 -6.04
C GLU A 193 47.69 -47.51 -4.76
N LYS A 194 48.31 -47.87 -3.62
CA LYS A 194 48.05 -47.18 -2.35
C LYS A 194 48.41 -45.70 -2.42
N SER A 195 49.53 -45.35 -3.07
CA SER A 195 49.93 -43.96 -3.28
C SER A 195 48.93 -43.19 -4.16
N ILE A 196 48.46 -43.79 -5.26
CA ILE A 196 47.45 -43.20 -6.15
C ILE A 196 46.11 -43.03 -5.41
N LYS A 197 45.69 -44.03 -4.62
CA LYS A 197 44.47 -43.98 -3.80
C LYS A 197 44.56 -42.90 -2.71
N LEU A 198 45.71 -42.75 -2.03
CA LEU A 198 45.94 -41.66 -1.08
C LEU A 198 45.94 -40.29 -1.75
N LYS A 199 46.56 -40.15 -2.93
CA LYS A 199 46.59 -38.88 -3.69
C LYS A 199 45.18 -38.44 -4.08
N ARG A 200 44.34 -39.34 -4.60
CA ARG A 200 42.93 -39.03 -4.91
C ARG A 200 42.16 -38.60 -3.67
N ALA A 201 42.26 -39.34 -2.56
CA ALA A 201 41.59 -38.96 -1.32
C ALA A 201 42.07 -37.60 -0.75
N MET A 202 43.36 -37.26 -0.93
CA MET A 202 43.92 -35.94 -0.63
C MET A 202 43.39 -34.84 -1.56
N GLU A 203 43.24 -35.13 -2.86
CA GLU A 203 42.71 -34.19 -3.86
C GLU A 203 41.21 -33.96 -3.64
N GLU A 204 40.44 -35.02 -3.39
CA GLU A 204 39.02 -35.02 -3.00
C GLU A 204 38.82 -34.20 -1.72
N GLY A 205 39.51 -34.54 -0.62
CA GLY A 205 39.42 -33.79 0.64
C GLY A 205 39.90 -32.33 0.54
N ARG A 206 40.80 -32.01 -0.39
CA ARG A 206 41.19 -30.62 -0.69
C ARG A 206 40.12 -29.87 -1.48
N ILE A 207 39.42 -30.53 -2.40
CA ILE A 207 38.26 -29.97 -3.11
C ILE A 207 37.13 -29.71 -2.11
N GLU A 208 36.84 -30.66 -1.22
CA GLU A 208 35.88 -30.49 -0.12
C GLU A 208 36.25 -29.28 0.75
N TYR A 209 37.51 -29.20 1.22
CA TYR A 209 38.00 -28.04 2.00
C TYR A 209 37.80 -26.70 1.29
N TYR A 210 38.19 -26.59 0.00
CA TYR A 210 38.00 -25.34 -0.75
C TYR A 210 36.53 -25.03 -1.01
N SER A 211 35.67 -26.04 -1.23
CA SER A 211 34.24 -25.82 -1.38
C SER A 211 33.60 -25.30 -0.08
N LEU A 212 33.97 -25.87 1.07
CA LEU A 212 33.52 -25.44 2.39
C LEU A 212 34.01 -24.03 2.73
N GLN A 213 35.26 -23.69 2.37
CA GLN A 213 35.79 -22.33 2.53
C GLN A 213 35.02 -21.32 1.67
N VAL A 214 34.74 -21.64 0.41
CA VAL A 214 33.93 -20.79 -0.48
C VAL A 214 32.49 -20.64 0.01
N GLU A 215 31.91 -21.64 0.67
CA GLU A 215 30.61 -21.53 1.33
C GLU A 215 30.66 -20.65 2.59
N LEU A 216 31.68 -20.79 3.42
CA LEU A 216 31.90 -19.91 4.58
C LEU A 216 32.08 -18.45 4.17
N ASP A 217 32.82 -18.16 3.10
CA ASP A 217 32.99 -16.81 2.56
C ASP A 217 31.66 -16.25 2.01
N LYS A 218 30.89 -17.06 1.26
CA LYS A 218 29.53 -16.70 0.80
C LYS A 218 28.58 -16.43 1.97
N ILE A 219 28.67 -17.20 3.06
CA ILE A 219 27.87 -17.01 4.28
C ILE A 219 28.29 -15.71 5.00
N ALA A 220 29.59 -15.45 5.13
CA ALA A 220 30.10 -14.21 5.71
C ALA A 220 29.64 -12.97 4.92
N ASP A 221 29.64 -13.02 3.59
CA ASP A 221 29.14 -11.93 2.75
C ASP A 221 27.62 -11.78 2.80
N ARG A 222 26.85 -12.88 2.91
CA ARG A 222 25.41 -12.81 3.20
C ARG A 222 25.15 -12.14 4.56
N PHE A 223 25.94 -12.46 5.60
CA PHE A 223 25.86 -11.78 6.89
C PHE A 223 26.21 -10.29 6.81
N ARG A 224 27.28 -9.90 6.08
CA ARG A 224 27.63 -8.49 5.85
C ARG A 224 26.49 -7.73 5.17
N ARG A 225 25.91 -8.29 4.11
CA ARG A 225 24.78 -7.68 3.37
C ARG A 225 23.54 -7.54 4.25
N SER A 226 23.17 -8.60 4.98
CA SER A 226 22.05 -8.59 5.94
C SER A 226 22.26 -7.58 7.07
N TYR A 227 23.49 -7.44 7.59
CA TYR A 227 23.83 -6.44 8.59
C TYR A 227 23.70 -5.01 8.05
N ILE A 228 24.17 -4.73 6.84
CA ILE A 228 24.00 -3.43 6.18
C ILE A 228 22.52 -3.12 5.94
N GLN A 229 21.73 -4.08 5.46
CA GLN A 229 20.28 -3.93 5.28
C GLN A 229 19.57 -3.67 6.61
N ARG A 230 19.93 -4.38 7.70
CA ARG A 230 19.42 -4.13 9.05
C ARG A 230 19.77 -2.72 9.54
N GLN A 231 20.99 -2.25 9.31
CA GLN A 231 21.42 -0.88 9.69
C GLN A 231 20.69 0.20 8.88
N GLN A 232 20.48 -0.01 7.57
CA GLN A 232 19.66 0.87 6.73
C GLN A 232 18.19 0.88 7.19
N LEU A 233 17.64 -0.27 7.57
CA LEU A 233 16.29 -0.39 8.10
C LEU A 233 16.17 0.35 9.44
N ILE A 234 17.08 0.15 10.39
CA ILE A 234 17.10 0.87 11.68
C ILE A 234 17.11 2.38 11.44
N LYS A 235 17.99 2.91 10.58
CA LYS A 235 18.01 4.34 10.23
C LYS A 235 16.69 4.84 9.64
N ARG A 236 16.02 4.04 8.80
CA ARG A 236 14.69 4.39 8.27
C ARG A 236 13.65 4.45 9.41
N TRP A 237 13.63 3.46 10.30
CA TRP A 237 12.75 3.46 11.48
C TRP A 237 13.02 4.65 12.41
N GLU A 238 14.29 5.01 12.65
CA GLU A 238 14.67 6.22 13.40
C GLU A 238 14.13 7.49 12.72
N THR A 239 14.28 7.64 11.40
CA THR A 239 13.72 8.80 10.68
C THR A 239 12.20 8.85 10.71
N ILE A 240 11.51 7.71 10.61
CA ILE A 240 10.04 7.62 10.72
C ILE A 240 9.60 8.00 12.13
N LEU A 241 10.28 7.52 13.17
CA LEU A 241 9.96 7.82 14.57
C LEU A 241 10.18 9.31 14.90
N VAL A 242 11.23 9.93 14.36
CA VAL A 242 11.45 11.39 14.47
C VAL A 242 10.41 12.19 13.65
N GLN A 243 9.95 11.68 12.50
CA GLN A 243 8.84 12.29 11.76
C GLN A 243 7.52 12.19 12.53
N MET A 244 7.22 11.04 13.14
CA MET A 244 6.05 10.82 13.98
C MET A 244 6.04 11.79 15.16
N GLN A 245 7.14 11.86 15.93
CA GLN A 245 7.27 12.80 17.04
C GLN A 245 7.06 14.27 16.63
N ARG A 246 7.49 14.67 15.42
CA ARG A 246 7.21 16.01 14.88
C ARG A 246 5.73 16.20 14.56
N LYS A 247 5.08 15.19 13.96
CA LYS A 247 3.63 15.21 13.71
C LYS A 247 2.83 15.28 15.01
N ASP A 248 3.24 14.57 16.06
CA ASP A 248 2.61 14.65 17.39
C ASP A 248 2.74 16.08 17.96
N HIS A 249 3.93 16.69 17.89
CA HIS A 249 4.12 18.09 18.33
C HIS A 249 3.32 19.11 17.49
N ASP A 250 3.14 18.88 16.20
CA ASP A 250 2.32 19.73 15.34
C ASP A 250 0.81 19.50 15.59
N ILE A 251 0.39 18.28 15.95
CA ILE A 251 -0.97 17.97 16.42
C ILE A 251 -1.25 18.68 17.76
N ASP A 252 -0.32 18.64 18.72
CA ASP A 252 -0.45 19.35 20.00
C ASP A 252 -0.55 20.87 19.79
N ARG A 253 0.25 21.44 18.88
CA ARG A 253 0.15 22.85 18.48
C ARG A 253 -1.21 23.18 17.88
N LEU A 254 -1.70 22.37 16.94
CA LEU A 254 -3.02 22.55 16.33
C LEU A 254 -4.15 22.38 17.35
N ALA A 255 -4.01 21.47 18.33
CA ALA A 255 -4.95 21.34 19.43
C ALA A 255 -4.98 22.60 20.31
N ILE A 256 -3.82 23.20 20.62
CA ILE A 256 -3.72 24.47 21.33
C ILE A 256 -4.34 25.62 20.51
N GLU A 257 -4.04 25.73 19.22
CA GLU A 257 -4.65 26.75 18.33
C GLU A 257 -6.18 26.55 18.24
N LEU A 258 -6.68 25.32 18.16
CA LEU A 258 -8.12 25.01 18.21
C LEU A 258 -8.77 25.37 19.55
N ILE A 259 -8.08 25.18 20.68
CA ILE A 259 -8.56 25.62 22.01
C ILE A 259 -8.62 27.15 22.07
N GLN A 260 -7.60 27.86 21.55
CA GLN A 260 -7.61 29.32 21.48
C GLN A 260 -8.73 29.85 20.56
N ILE A 261 -8.98 29.22 19.41
CA ILE A 261 -10.08 29.56 18.52
C ILE A 261 -11.42 29.33 19.22
N LYS A 262 -11.64 28.17 19.87
CA LYS A 262 -12.86 27.89 20.65
C LYS A 262 -13.06 28.90 21.79
N ALA A 263 -12.00 29.37 22.44
CA ALA A 263 -12.07 30.44 23.44
C ALA A 263 -12.49 31.79 22.82
N LYS A 264 -11.89 32.18 21.69
CA LYS A 264 -12.27 33.40 20.94
C LYS A 264 -13.73 33.34 20.46
N THR A 265 -14.21 32.18 20.00
CA THR A 265 -15.63 31.99 19.63
C THR A 265 -16.55 32.17 20.82
N ARG A 266 -16.26 31.56 21.99
CA ARG A 266 -17.05 31.73 23.22
C ARG A 266 -17.12 33.19 23.69
N ILE A 267 -16.04 33.96 23.55
CA ILE A 267 -16.05 35.39 23.87
C ILE A 267 -17.00 36.13 22.91
N LYS A 268 -16.93 35.88 21.61
CA LYS A 268 -17.86 36.47 20.62
C LYS A 268 -19.31 36.04 20.82
N GLU A 269 -19.57 34.81 21.26
CA GLU A 269 -20.90 34.34 21.64
C GLU A 269 -21.44 35.10 22.87
N GLN A 270 -20.58 35.39 23.85
CA GLN A 270 -20.94 36.21 25.02
C GLN A 270 -21.20 37.67 24.62
N GLU A 271 -20.34 38.29 23.81
CA GLU A 271 -20.54 39.63 23.24
C GLU A 271 -21.86 39.73 22.47
N LEU A 272 -22.13 38.76 21.59
CA LEU A 272 -23.34 38.71 20.76
C LEU A 272 -24.60 38.47 21.61
N ASN A 273 -24.51 37.72 22.70
CA ASN A 273 -25.62 37.58 23.65
C ASN A 273 -25.82 38.84 24.52
N GLN A 274 -24.75 39.55 24.90
CA GLN A 274 -24.86 40.88 25.53
C GLN A 274 -25.52 41.89 24.59
N GLN A 275 -25.16 41.88 23.31
CA GLN A 275 -25.79 42.72 22.28
C GLN A 275 -27.26 42.38 22.07
N LYS A 276 -27.66 41.10 22.10
CA LYS A 276 -29.09 40.70 22.10
C LYS A 276 -29.84 41.23 23.32
N ILE A 277 -29.28 41.07 24.53
CA ILE A 277 -29.91 41.55 25.77
C ILE A 277 -30.04 43.08 25.76
N PHE A 278 -29.02 43.79 25.27
CA PHE A 278 -29.07 45.25 25.07
C PHE A 278 -30.13 45.64 24.03
N TYR A 279 -30.21 44.95 22.90
CA TYR A 279 -31.22 45.20 21.86
C TYR A 279 -32.65 44.94 22.38
N GLU A 280 -32.86 43.87 23.15
CA GLU A 280 -34.13 43.63 23.85
C GLU A 280 -34.46 44.75 24.86
N HIS A 281 -33.46 45.26 25.57
CA HIS A 281 -33.64 46.38 26.50
C HIS A 281 -34.03 47.66 25.74
N GLU A 282 -33.40 47.94 24.60
CA GLU A 282 -33.74 49.08 23.74
C GLU A 282 -35.12 48.93 23.09
N GLN A 283 -35.54 47.72 22.69
CA GLN A 283 -36.93 47.47 22.29
C GLN A 283 -37.92 47.76 23.44
N LYS A 284 -37.62 47.31 24.66
CA LYS A 284 -38.45 47.56 25.85
C LYS A 284 -38.49 49.06 26.19
N ASN A 285 -37.36 49.77 26.07
CA ASN A 285 -37.28 51.24 26.19
C ASN A 285 -38.15 51.95 25.14
N ASN A 286 -38.07 51.55 23.87
CA ASN A 286 -38.88 52.15 22.79
C ASN A 286 -40.38 51.95 23.03
N ILE A 287 -40.81 50.75 23.46
CA ILE A 287 -42.21 50.50 23.85
C ILE A 287 -42.66 51.39 25.03
N VAL A 288 -41.74 51.81 25.91
CA VAL A 288 -42.04 52.77 26.99
C VAL A 288 -42.08 54.21 26.48
N THR A 289 -41.16 54.62 25.59
CA THR A 289 -41.17 55.98 25.01
C THR A 289 -42.38 56.20 24.10
N GLU A 290 -42.79 55.21 23.30
CA GLU A 290 -44.04 55.22 22.52
C GLU A 290 -45.27 55.44 23.41
N LYS A 291 -45.35 54.75 24.55
CA LYS A 291 -46.44 54.95 25.53
C LYS A 291 -46.42 56.35 26.15
N LEU A 292 -45.23 56.91 26.42
CA LEU A 292 -45.08 58.28 26.91
C LEU A 292 -45.47 59.32 25.86
N ILE A 293 -45.11 59.10 24.58
CA ILE A 293 -45.51 59.93 23.44
C ILE A 293 -47.03 59.89 23.29
N TYR A 294 -47.66 58.71 23.29
CA TYR A 294 -49.11 58.57 23.21
C TYR A 294 -49.85 59.28 24.36
N LEU A 295 -49.32 59.23 25.58
CA LEU A 295 -49.86 59.99 26.72
C LEU A 295 -49.65 61.50 26.57
N ALA A 296 -48.52 61.93 26.02
CA ALA A 296 -48.26 63.34 25.71
C ALA A 296 -49.19 63.86 24.61
N ASP A 297 -49.43 63.09 23.53
CA ASP A 297 -50.36 63.43 22.46
C ASP A 297 -51.80 63.51 22.96
N LYS A 298 -52.25 62.55 23.78
CA LYS A 298 -53.56 62.62 24.43
C LYS A 298 -53.70 63.88 25.30
N LYS A 299 -52.63 64.28 26.00
CA LYS A 299 -52.57 65.54 26.76
C LYS A 299 -52.62 66.77 25.85
N ILE A 300 -51.88 66.77 24.73
CA ILE A 300 -51.89 67.82 23.70
C ILE A 300 -53.28 67.96 23.07
N MET A 301 -53.96 66.87 22.73
CA MET A 301 -55.34 66.90 22.23
C MET A 301 -56.30 67.50 23.27
N SER A 302 -56.17 67.12 24.55
CA SER A 302 -56.97 67.73 25.62
C SER A 302 -56.73 69.23 25.79
N LEU A 303 -55.48 69.70 25.58
CA LEU A 303 -55.12 71.11 25.62
C LEU A 303 -55.61 71.87 24.38
N LYS A 304 -55.55 71.26 23.19
CA LYS A 304 -56.16 71.80 21.96
C LYS A 304 -57.67 71.98 22.11
N ALA A 305 -58.37 71.01 22.70
CA ALA A 305 -59.81 71.10 23.00
C ALA A 305 -60.15 72.18 24.05
N LYS A 306 -59.29 72.35 25.07
CA LYS A 306 -59.40 73.49 26.02
C LYS A 306 -59.12 74.84 25.35
N GLN A 307 -58.22 74.87 24.36
CA GLN A 307 -57.91 76.08 23.60
C GLN A 307 -59.06 76.48 22.66
N THR A 308 -59.70 75.54 21.94
CA THR A 308 -60.86 75.84 21.09
C THR A 308 -62.07 76.31 21.90
N THR A 309 -62.38 75.64 23.01
CA THR A 309 -63.48 76.05 23.91
C THR A 309 -63.21 77.37 24.65
N ASN A 310 -61.95 77.75 24.88
CA ASN A 310 -61.61 79.09 25.37
C ASN A 310 -61.65 80.15 24.26
N LYS A 311 -61.34 79.81 23.00
CA LYS A 311 -61.51 80.72 21.85
C LYS A 311 -62.98 81.08 21.61
N SER A 312 -63.88 80.10 21.59
CA SER A 312 -65.31 80.39 21.43
C SER A 312 -65.87 81.24 22.59
N LYS A 313 -65.48 80.95 23.84
CA LYS A 313 -65.77 81.84 24.99
C LYS A 313 -65.25 83.26 24.80
N GLN A 314 -64.04 83.43 24.26
CA GLN A 314 -63.49 84.76 23.96
C GLN A 314 -64.26 85.47 22.84
N GLU A 315 -64.81 84.73 21.87
CA GLU A 315 -65.65 85.27 20.80
C GLU A 315 -67.04 85.68 21.32
N HIS A 316 -67.67 84.87 22.18
CA HIS A 316 -68.90 85.26 22.88
C HIS A 316 -68.70 86.52 23.75
N LEU A 317 -67.62 86.58 24.55
CA LEU A 317 -67.31 87.78 25.34
C LEU A 317 -67.02 89.01 24.45
N LYS A 318 -66.50 88.84 23.23
CA LYS A 318 -66.37 89.95 22.27
C LYS A 318 -67.74 90.41 21.74
N THR A 319 -68.68 89.50 21.47
CA THR A 319 -70.04 89.88 21.06
C THR A 319 -70.81 90.56 22.20
N ASP A 320 -70.60 90.15 23.45
CA ASP A 320 -71.22 90.75 24.63
C ASP A 320 -70.65 92.15 24.91
N VAL A 321 -69.33 92.33 24.80
CA VAL A 321 -68.70 93.66 24.87
C VAL A 321 -69.14 94.57 23.72
N PHE A 322 -69.38 94.01 22.52
CA PHE A 322 -69.90 94.78 21.39
C PHE A 322 -71.35 95.23 21.61
N SER A 323 -72.23 94.36 22.13
CA SER A 323 -73.63 94.72 22.43
C SER A 323 -73.75 95.70 23.60
N MET A 324 -72.90 95.56 24.64
CA MET A 324 -72.78 96.59 25.69
C MET A 324 -72.24 97.92 25.15
N LYS A 325 -71.38 97.89 24.13
CA LYS A 325 -70.87 99.12 23.50
C LYS A 325 -71.95 99.85 22.70
N THR A 326 -72.83 99.14 21.99
CA THR A 326 -73.96 99.78 21.30
C THR A 326 -75.02 100.31 22.27
N THR A 327 -75.35 99.62 23.36
CA THR A 327 -76.26 100.19 24.38
C THR A 327 -75.67 101.40 25.10
N LEU A 328 -74.35 101.43 25.34
CA LEU A 328 -73.65 102.61 25.87
C LEU A 328 -73.67 103.79 24.88
N ILE A 329 -73.61 103.54 23.57
CA ILE A 329 -73.72 104.58 22.55
C ILE A 329 -75.15 105.14 22.52
N ASN A 330 -76.17 104.28 22.48
CA ASN A 330 -77.57 104.72 22.47
C ASN A 330 -77.90 105.58 23.71
N THR A 331 -77.55 105.12 24.91
CA THR A 331 -77.78 105.87 26.16
C THR A 331 -76.96 107.16 26.27
N LYS A 332 -75.76 107.20 25.68
CA LYS A 332 -74.99 108.45 25.54
C LYS A 332 -75.72 109.45 24.63
N ASP A 333 -76.30 108.99 23.53
CA ASP A 333 -76.92 109.86 22.54
C ASP A 333 -78.32 110.34 23.01
N GLU A 334 -79.08 109.50 23.72
CA GLU A 334 -80.24 109.89 24.54
C GLU A 334 -79.88 111.01 25.53
N LEU A 335 -78.75 110.86 26.25
CA LEU A 335 -78.26 111.85 27.20
C LEU A 335 -77.77 113.15 26.52
N GLN A 336 -77.31 113.08 25.26
CA GLN A 336 -77.09 114.29 24.45
C GLN A 336 -78.40 114.98 24.06
N HIS A 337 -79.44 114.22 23.70
CA HIS A 337 -80.78 114.74 23.42
C HIS A 337 -81.42 115.43 24.65
N ALA A 338 -81.25 114.84 25.83
CA ALA A 338 -81.66 115.49 27.09
C ALA A 338 -80.88 116.80 27.34
N ARG A 339 -79.60 116.88 26.96
CA ARG A 339 -78.78 118.09 27.11
C ARG A 339 -79.16 119.21 26.13
N THR A 340 -79.60 118.90 24.91
CA THR A 340 -80.09 119.95 23.98
C THR A 340 -81.39 120.56 24.49
N LEU A 341 -82.36 119.75 24.91
CA LEU A 341 -83.61 120.22 25.53
C LEU A 341 -83.37 121.09 26.77
N ILE A 342 -82.43 120.70 27.64
CA ILE A 342 -82.03 121.51 28.81
C ILE A 342 -81.41 122.86 28.39
N ASN A 343 -80.70 122.93 27.27
CA ASN A 343 -80.12 124.19 26.79
C ASN A 343 -81.15 125.10 26.12
N GLU A 344 -82.14 124.55 25.42
CA GLU A 344 -83.32 125.29 24.92
C GLU A 344 -84.11 125.91 26.08
N LEU A 345 -84.36 125.14 27.15
CA LEU A 345 -85.00 125.68 28.36
C LEU A 345 -84.18 126.83 28.99
N LYS A 346 -82.83 126.75 28.98
CA LYS A 346 -81.98 127.86 29.45
C LYS A 346 -82.08 129.12 28.61
N THR A 347 -82.19 129.04 27.27
CA THR A 347 -82.30 130.26 26.44
C THR A 347 -83.63 130.99 26.68
N THR A 348 -84.74 130.26 26.91
CA THR A 348 -86.03 130.89 27.28
C THR A 348 -85.95 131.65 28.60
N ILE A 349 -85.25 131.11 29.61
CA ILE A 349 -85.02 131.77 30.91
C ILE A 349 -84.19 133.04 30.75
N ILE A 350 -83.13 133.01 29.94
CA ILE A 350 -82.26 134.18 29.68
C ILE A 350 -83.08 135.32 29.05
N ASN A 351 -83.95 135.02 28.09
CA ASN A 351 -84.81 136.02 27.45
C ASN A 351 -85.74 136.72 28.46
N LYS A 352 -86.37 135.96 29.37
CA LYS A 352 -87.22 136.51 30.44
C LYS A 352 -86.45 137.39 31.44
N GLN A 353 -85.17 137.08 31.70
CA GLN A 353 -84.32 137.91 32.57
C GLN A 353 -83.91 139.25 31.92
N GLN A 354 -83.90 139.36 30.59
CA GLN A 354 -83.55 140.62 29.91
C GLN A 354 -84.68 141.65 29.94
N GLU A 355 -85.94 141.21 29.88
CA GLU A 355 -87.12 142.08 30.03
C GLU A 355 -87.11 142.79 31.40
N LEU A 356 -86.82 142.04 32.46
CA LEU A 356 -86.82 142.51 33.85
C LEU A 356 -85.77 143.59 34.15
N LYS A 357 -84.62 143.59 33.45
CA LYS A 357 -83.55 144.57 33.66
C LYS A 357 -83.91 145.97 33.13
N LYS A 358 -84.65 146.06 32.03
CA LYS A 358 -85.05 147.33 31.39
C LYS A 358 -85.99 148.18 32.26
N LEU A 359 -86.75 147.55 33.17
CA LEU A 359 -87.64 148.25 34.09
C LEU A 359 -86.91 148.95 35.24
N LYS A 360 -85.82 148.37 35.77
CA LYS A 360 -85.11 148.90 36.94
C LYS A 360 -84.37 150.21 36.65
N GLN A 361 -83.71 150.29 35.49
CA GLN A 361 -82.88 151.45 35.10
C GLN A 361 -83.63 152.78 34.97
N ARG A 362 -84.97 152.76 34.89
CA ARG A 362 -85.80 153.99 34.90
C ARG A 362 -86.06 154.56 36.30
N HIS A 363 -85.86 153.78 37.36
CA HIS A 363 -86.21 154.19 38.73
C HIS A 363 -85.08 154.94 39.44
N GLU A 364 -83.83 154.60 39.16
CA GLU A 364 -82.64 155.16 39.84
C GLU A 364 -82.42 156.64 39.46
N GLN A 365 -82.61 156.98 38.17
CA GLN A 365 -82.41 158.33 37.60
C GLN A 365 -83.25 159.47 38.22
N ILE A 366 -84.22 159.16 39.08
CA ILE A 366 -85.11 160.13 39.74
C ILE A 366 -84.60 160.50 41.15
N LEU A 367 -83.83 159.64 41.81
CA LEU A 367 -83.41 159.82 43.20
C LEU A 367 -82.17 160.72 43.34
N ASP A 368 -81.18 160.55 42.47
CA ASP A 368 -79.89 161.25 42.55
C ASP A 368 -80.01 162.78 42.43
N ARG A 369 -81.10 163.27 41.86
CA ARG A 369 -81.37 164.71 41.65
C ARG A 369 -81.72 165.48 42.93
N LYS A 370 -81.93 164.81 44.07
CA LYS A 370 -82.43 165.41 45.31
C LYS A 370 -81.37 165.76 46.36
N TYR A 371 -80.24 165.04 46.41
CA TYR A 371 -79.36 165.04 47.58
C TYR A 371 -78.18 166.05 47.55
N PHE A 372 -78.04 166.85 46.50
CA PHE A 372 -76.82 167.64 46.25
C PHE A 372 -76.75 169.02 46.95
N ILE A 373 -77.79 169.46 47.68
CA ILE A 373 -78.00 170.91 47.92
C ILE A 373 -77.55 171.46 49.29
N LEU A 374 -77.46 170.67 50.38
CA LEU A 374 -77.26 171.24 51.74
C LEU A 374 -76.22 170.47 52.59
N ASN A 375 -75.17 171.19 52.98
CA ASN A 375 -74.08 170.77 53.87
C ASN A 375 -73.56 172.00 54.68
N GLU A 376 -72.71 171.76 55.71
CA GLU A 376 -72.06 172.75 56.61
C GLU A 376 -72.95 173.35 57.73
N LYS A 377 -72.54 173.69 58.98
CA LYS A 377 -71.42 173.49 59.97
C LYS A 377 -71.78 174.38 61.22
N PHE A 378 -71.13 174.42 62.40
CA PHE A 378 -69.86 173.91 62.96
C PHE A 378 -70.12 172.96 64.18
N SER A 379 -69.69 173.07 65.46
CA SER A 379 -68.83 173.99 66.28
C SER A 379 -68.24 173.26 67.53
N ILE A 380 -67.45 173.91 68.40
CA ILE A 380 -66.55 173.29 69.42
C ILE A 380 -66.58 173.98 70.82
N ASP A 381 -66.02 173.30 71.84
CA ASP A 381 -65.17 173.81 72.96
C ASP A 381 -65.50 173.60 74.46
N GLU A 382 -66.70 173.20 74.90
CA GLU A 382 -66.93 172.96 76.35
C GLU A 382 -66.74 171.51 76.85
N LYS A 383 -66.54 170.53 75.97
CA LYS A 383 -66.49 169.10 76.36
C LYS A 383 -65.10 168.49 76.58
N LEU A 384 -64.03 169.16 76.16
CA LEU A 384 -62.67 168.59 76.11
C LEU A 384 -62.07 168.24 77.49
N SER A 385 -62.24 169.10 78.49
CA SER A 385 -61.56 169.00 79.80
C SER A 385 -61.82 167.70 80.59
N LYS A 386 -62.92 166.97 80.29
CA LYS A 386 -63.22 165.67 80.93
C LYS A 386 -62.59 164.47 80.22
N PHE A 387 -62.28 164.55 78.92
CA PHE A 387 -61.74 163.41 78.16
C PHE A 387 -60.23 163.20 78.32
N GLU A 388 -59.45 164.28 78.52
CA GLU A 388 -57.98 164.19 78.68
C GLU A 388 -57.54 163.30 79.86
N LYS A 389 -58.35 163.23 80.92
CA LYS A 389 -58.06 162.43 82.12
C LYS A 389 -58.26 160.93 81.91
N LEU A 390 -59.06 160.52 80.92
CA LEU A 390 -59.21 159.11 80.54
C LEU A 390 -58.08 158.66 79.61
N MET A 391 -57.73 159.46 78.60
CA MET A 391 -56.69 159.15 77.61
C MET A 391 -55.32 158.81 78.24
N LYS A 392 -54.94 159.49 79.32
CA LYS A 392 -53.63 159.28 79.99
C LYS A 392 -53.52 157.94 80.74
N ASN A 393 -54.62 157.23 80.98
CA ASN A 393 -54.61 155.90 81.56
C ASN A 393 -54.53 154.80 80.48
N GLU A 394 -55.33 154.92 79.41
CA GLU A 394 -55.28 154.04 78.23
C GLU A 394 -53.85 153.91 77.66
N GLN A 395 -53.16 155.04 77.45
CA GLN A 395 -51.81 155.09 76.87
C GLN A 395 -50.77 154.27 77.65
N LYS A 396 -50.92 154.15 78.98
CA LYS A 396 -49.98 153.37 79.81
C LYS A 396 -50.16 151.86 79.61
N TYR A 397 -51.39 151.40 79.39
CA TYR A 397 -51.67 150.00 79.10
C TYR A 397 -51.15 149.59 77.72
N GLN A 398 -51.40 150.45 76.72
CA GLN A 398 -51.05 150.21 75.32
C GLN A 398 -49.53 150.06 75.08
N ASN A 399 -48.71 150.85 75.80
CA ASN A 399 -47.25 150.77 75.71
C ASN A 399 -46.66 149.44 76.21
N ASN A 400 -47.25 148.81 77.22
CA ASN A 400 -46.78 147.51 77.72
C ASN A 400 -47.04 146.38 76.71
N LEU A 401 -48.18 146.41 76.01
CA LEU A 401 -48.50 145.44 74.95
C LEU A 401 -47.49 145.51 73.79
N ASN A 402 -47.17 146.73 73.33
CA ASN A 402 -46.22 146.97 72.24
C ASN A 402 -44.81 146.43 72.54
N ASN A 403 -44.37 146.48 73.81
CA ASN A 403 -43.06 145.97 74.22
C ASN A 403 -42.97 144.44 74.24
N GLN A 404 -44.09 143.72 74.44
CA GLN A 404 -44.13 142.26 74.29
C GLN A 404 -44.11 141.86 72.81
N TYR A 405 -44.85 142.57 71.96
CA TYR A 405 -44.96 142.28 70.53
C TYR A 405 -43.62 142.37 69.79
N LYS A 406 -42.77 143.36 70.14
CA LYS A 406 -41.42 143.51 69.58
C LYS A 406 -40.52 142.29 69.84
N LYS A 407 -40.48 141.81 71.10
CA LYS A 407 -39.65 140.64 71.47
C LYS A 407 -40.08 139.37 70.74
N LEU A 408 -41.39 139.16 70.55
CA LEU A 408 -41.91 138.04 69.76
C LEU A 408 -41.53 138.16 68.27
N SER A 409 -41.56 139.36 67.71
CA SER A 409 -41.15 139.63 66.32
C SER A 409 -39.66 139.35 66.08
N GLU A 410 -38.78 139.77 67.00
CA GLU A 410 -37.33 139.51 66.94
C GLU A 410 -37.02 138.00 66.98
N ILE A 411 -37.67 137.25 67.88
CA ILE A 411 -37.55 135.79 67.96
C ILE A 411 -38.03 135.14 66.66
N PHE A 412 -39.18 135.55 66.13
CA PHE A 412 -39.72 135.01 64.88
C PHE A 412 -38.78 135.26 63.68
N PHE A 413 -38.18 136.45 63.59
CA PHE A 413 -37.20 136.78 62.54
C PHE A 413 -35.95 135.89 62.62
N LEU A 414 -35.39 135.68 63.82
CA LEU A 414 -34.25 134.78 64.04
C LEU A 414 -34.58 133.32 63.69
N LEU A 415 -35.77 132.85 64.03
CA LEU A 415 -36.23 131.49 63.74
C LEU A 415 -36.46 131.27 62.24
N ASN A 416 -37.07 132.26 61.55
CA ASN A 416 -37.27 132.23 60.10
C ASN A 416 -35.93 132.28 59.34
N ASN A 417 -34.95 133.07 59.79
CA ASN A 417 -33.61 133.09 59.18
C ASN A 417 -32.89 131.73 59.32
N LYS A 418 -33.02 131.04 60.46
CA LYS A 418 -32.52 129.65 60.63
C LYS A 418 -33.23 128.67 59.70
N LEU A 419 -34.55 128.80 59.55
CA LEU A 419 -35.35 127.96 58.65
C LEU A 419 -34.94 128.16 57.18
N LEU A 420 -34.72 129.41 56.75
CA LEU A 420 -34.22 129.74 55.42
C LEU A 420 -32.78 129.22 55.17
N PHE A 421 -31.93 129.20 56.19
CA PHE A 421 -30.58 128.62 56.12
C PHE A 421 -30.64 127.10 55.94
N ILE A 422 -31.47 126.39 56.72
CA ILE A 422 -31.68 124.94 56.59
C ILE A 422 -32.24 124.60 55.20
N ARG A 423 -33.25 125.33 54.71
CA ARG A 423 -33.80 125.14 53.34
C ARG A 423 -32.80 125.38 52.21
N LYS A 424 -31.73 126.15 52.43
CA LYS A 424 -30.65 126.31 51.45
C LYS A 424 -29.75 125.07 51.42
N HIS A 425 -29.40 124.52 52.59
CA HIS A 425 -28.63 123.29 52.68
C HIS A 425 -29.41 122.06 52.21
N GLU A 426 -30.71 121.97 52.53
CA GLU A 426 -31.63 120.96 52.01
C GLU A 426 -31.57 120.90 50.48
N LYS A 427 -31.71 122.06 49.80
CA LYS A 427 -31.58 122.16 48.34
C LYS A 427 -30.19 121.87 47.79
N GLN A 428 -29.12 122.17 48.54
CA GLN A 428 -27.78 121.76 48.16
C GLN A 428 -27.66 120.24 48.18
N TYR A 429 -28.12 119.58 49.24
CA TYR A 429 -28.14 118.11 49.31
C TYR A 429 -29.09 117.46 48.29
N GLU A 430 -30.19 118.11 47.90
CA GLU A 430 -31.00 117.64 46.76
C GLU A 430 -30.21 117.65 45.44
N ILE A 431 -29.49 118.75 45.15
CA ILE A 431 -28.66 118.89 43.95
C ILE A 431 -27.49 117.90 43.97
N ASP A 432 -26.81 117.75 45.11
CA ASP A 432 -25.71 116.80 45.28
C ASP A 432 -26.21 115.35 45.13
N ASN A 433 -27.36 115.00 45.71
CA ASN A 433 -27.97 113.68 45.52
C ASN A 433 -28.36 113.43 44.06
N GLN A 434 -28.85 114.42 43.32
CA GLN A 434 -29.11 114.29 41.88
C GLN A 434 -27.79 114.12 41.09
N ALA A 435 -26.72 114.83 41.47
CA ALA A 435 -25.40 114.65 40.88
C ALA A 435 -24.84 113.24 41.13
N TYR A 436 -24.93 112.73 42.37
CA TYR A 436 -24.54 111.36 42.70
C TYR A 436 -25.41 110.30 42.00
N GLN A 437 -26.72 110.51 41.88
CA GLN A 437 -27.60 109.61 41.11
C GLN A 437 -27.22 109.57 39.62
N ASN A 438 -26.91 110.71 39.02
CA ASN A 438 -26.44 110.80 37.64
C ASN A 438 -25.05 110.15 37.47
N GLN A 439 -24.13 110.31 38.43
CA GLN A 439 -22.85 109.60 38.46
C GLN A 439 -23.07 108.08 38.56
N ILE A 440 -23.93 107.61 39.47
CA ILE A 440 -24.27 106.18 39.61
C ILE A 440 -24.90 105.62 38.32
N HIS A 441 -25.75 106.39 37.63
CA HIS A 441 -26.30 105.98 36.33
C HIS A 441 -25.20 105.88 35.26
N ASN A 442 -24.29 106.85 35.19
CA ASN A 442 -23.16 106.81 34.27
C ASN A 442 -22.19 105.64 34.56
N MET A 443 -21.89 105.36 35.83
CA MET A 443 -21.09 104.19 36.24
C MET A 443 -21.79 102.88 35.88
N LYS A 444 -23.12 102.77 36.08
CA LYS A 444 -23.90 101.60 35.65
C LYS A 444 -23.89 101.43 34.12
N ASN A 445 -23.95 102.52 33.36
CA ASN A 445 -23.84 102.47 31.90
C ASN A 445 -22.44 102.05 31.44
N GLN A 446 -21.38 102.45 32.15
CA GLN A 446 -20.02 101.95 31.90
C GLN A 446 -19.86 100.47 32.25
N ILE A 447 -20.44 100.00 33.37
CA ILE A 447 -20.49 98.57 33.72
C ILE A 447 -21.21 97.78 32.61
N ASN A 448 -22.40 98.21 32.20
CA ASN A 448 -23.15 97.58 31.10
C ASN A 448 -22.35 97.55 29.77
N GLN A 449 -21.54 98.57 29.49
CA GLN A 449 -20.66 98.60 28.31
C GLN A 449 -19.49 97.63 28.45
N LEU A 450 -18.88 97.51 29.64
CA LEU A 450 -17.83 96.54 29.93
C LEU A 450 -18.37 95.10 29.89
N ASP A 451 -19.56 94.84 30.43
CA ASP A 451 -20.22 93.53 30.35
C ASP A 451 -20.51 93.13 28.89
N GLN A 452 -20.96 94.08 28.06
CA GLN A 452 -21.13 93.86 26.61
C GLN A 452 -19.80 93.65 25.87
N GLN A 453 -18.70 94.25 26.33
CA GLN A 453 -17.36 93.98 25.80
C GLN A 453 -16.85 92.60 26.26
N LEU A 454 -17.11 92.21 27.50
CA LEU A 454 -16.74 90.92 28.07
C LEU A 454 -17.49 89.77 27.39
N LEU A 455 -18.80 89.92 27.13
CA LEU A 455 -19.57 88.95 26.34
C LEU A 455 -19.01 88.81 24.92
N LYS A 456 -18.69 89.92 24.23
CA LYS A 456 -18.03 89.88 22.92
C LYS A 456 -16.64 89.25 22.96
N GLN A 457 -15.89 89.44 24.04
CA GLN A 457 -14.60 88.78 24.25
C GLN A 457 -14.78 87.28 24.48
N GLN A 458 -15.81 86.84 25.23
CA GLN A 458 -16.15 85.42 25.37
C GLN A 458 -16.57 84.81 24.03
N GLU A 459 -17.42 85.48 23.25
CA GLU A 459 -17.78 85.07 21.89
C GLU A 459 -16.55 84.96 20.98
N LEU A 460 -15.62 85.92 21.04
CA LEU A 460 -14.36 85.87 20.29
C LEU A 460 -13.46 84.72 20.75
N ILE A 461 -13.36 84.45 22.06
CA ILE A 461 -12.61 83.32 22.62
C ILE A 461 -13.22 81.99 22.16
N TYR A 462 -14.55 81.80 22.27
CA TYR A 462 -15.21 80.58 21.78
C TYR A 462 -15.04 80.37 20.27
N ASN A 463 -15.09 81.45 19.47
CA ASN A 463 -14.82 81.38 18.04
C ASN A 463 -13.35 81.04 17.76
N GLN A 464 -12.40 81.61 18.51
CA GLN A 464 -10.98 81.29 18.40
C GLN A 464 -10.68 79.85 18.84
N ASP A 465 -11.29 79.34 19.90
CA ASP A 465 -11.18 77.95 20.34
C ASP A 465 -11.82 76.97 19.34
N PHE A 466 -12.92 77.34 18.69
CA PHE A 466 -13.50 76.53 17.61
C PHE A 466 -12.59 76.51 16.36
N ILE A 467 -12.02 77.65 15.99
CA ILE A 467 -11.03 77.74 14.91
C ILE A 467 -9.78 76.93 15.27
N LYS A 468 -9.28 77.07 16.49
CA LYS A 468 -8.15 76.30 17.03
C LYS A 468 -8.45 74.80 16.99
N GLN A 469 -9.56 74.32 17.53
CA GLN A 469 -9.93 72.90 17.44
C GLN A 469 -10.02 72.38 16.00
N ASN A 470 -10.45 73.20 15.04
CA ASN A 470 -10.48 72.80 13.64
C ASN A 470 -9.10 72.87 12.96
N ILE A 471 -8.22 73.77 13.40
CA ILE A 471 -6.81 73.79 13.02
C ILE A 471 -6.10 72.58 13.63
N ASP A 472 -6.26 72.27 14.91
CA ASP A 472 -5.71 71.10 15.60
C ASP A 472 -6.20 69.80 14.93
N ARG A 473 -7.51 69.64 14.68
CA ARG A 473 -8.06 68.51 13.90
C ARG A 473 -7.47 68.41 12.50
N ARG A 474 -7.13 69.54 11.86
CA ARG A 474 -6.47 69.58 10.53
C ARG A 474 -4.97 69.31 10.64
N LEU A 475 -4.33 69.76 11.71
CA LEU A 475 -2.92 69.58 12.02
C LEU A 475 -2.65 68.10 12.26
N ASN A 476 -3.38 67.45 13.15
CA ASN A 476 -3.25 66.01 13.43
C ASN A 476 -3.51 65.16 12.17
N ARG A 477 -4.48 65.56 11.32
CA ARG A 477 -4.71 64.95 9.99
C ARG A 477 -3.54 65.14 9.01
N LEU A 478 -2.81 66.26 9.09
CA LEU A 478 -1.65 66.57 8.24
C LEU A 478 -0.33 65.96 8.77
N LEU A 479 -0.19 65.85 10.09
CA LEU A 479 0.89 65.15 10.78
C LEU A 479 0.76 63.61 10.69
N GLY A 480 -0.41 63.12 10.27
CA GLY A 480 -0.70 61.70 10.08
C GLY A 480 -1.28 61.00 11.31
N GLU A 481 -1.36 61.68 12.45
CA GLU A 481 -1.91 61.20 13.72
C GLU A 481 -3.41 60.86 13.61
N LYS A 482 -3.68 59.63 13.16
CA LYS A 482 -4.93 58.91 13.38
C LYS A 482 -4.98 58.46 14.85
N THR A 483 -6.16 58.08 15.35
CA THR A 483 -6.30 57.64 16.75
C THR A 483 -5.35 56.48 17.08
N ASN A 484 -4.78 56.48 18.29
CA ASN A 484 -3.78 55.49 18.73
C ASN A 484 -4.24 54.03 18.56
N GLU A 485 -5.55 53.79 18.61
CA GLU A 485 -6.20 52.52 18.29
C GLU A 485 -5.76 51.99 16.91
N LYS A 486 -5.69 52.86 15.90
CA LYS A 486 -5.31 52.47 14.53
C LYS A 486 -3.83 52.21 14.37
N TYR A 487 -2.98 52.87 15.17
CA TYR A 487 -1.57 52.47 15.27
C TYR A 487 -1.47 51.09 15.91
N SER A 488 -2.17 50.83 17.03
CA SER A 488 -2.24 49.50 17.64
C SER A 488 -2.79 48.42 16.69
N GLU A 489 -3.84 48.71 15.90
CA GLU A 489 -4.34 47.83 14.84
C GLU A 489 -3.28 47.53 13.79
N PHE A 490 -2.54 48.55 13.31
CA PHE A 490 -1.47 48.36 12.32
C PHE A 490 -0.24 47.67 12.91
N ASP A 491 0.15 47.93 14.15
CA ASP A 491 1.29 47.29 14.83
C ASP A 491 0.98 45.82 15.12
N LEU A 492 -0.26 45.49 15.53
CA LEU A 492 -0.77 44.13 15.57
C LEU A 492 -0.74 43.49 14.18
N LYS A 493 -1.18 44.20 13.12
CA LYS A 493 -1.12 43.70 11.74
C LYS A 493 0.31 43.44 11.26
N ILE A 494 1.25 44.29 11.65
CA ILE A 494 2.68 44.16 11.35
C ILE A 494 3.26 42.96 12.09
N HIS A 495 2.93 42.76 13.37
CA HIS A 495 3.36 41.57 14.11
C HIS A 495 2.69 40.28 13.60
N GLU A 496 1.42 40.29 13.18
CA GLU A 496 0.78 39.16 12.50
C GLU A 496 1.55 38.81 11.21
N LEU A 497 1.80 39.78 10.34
CA LEU A 497 2.52 39.59 9.08
C LEU A 497 4.00 39.22 9.27
N GLN A 498 4.66 39.70 10.33
CA GLN A 498 6.01 39.27 10.71
C GLN A 498 6.02 37.81 11.16
N ASN A 499 5.08 37.39 12.02
CA ASN A 499 4.95 35.99 12.45
C ASN A 499 4.61 35.06 11.26
N GLU A 500 3.76 35.50 10.33
CA GLU A 500 3.49 34.76 9.08
C GLU A 500 4.73 34.68 8.19
N TYR A 501 5.46 35.78 8.03
CA TYR A 501 6.72 35.82 7.28
C TYR A 501 7.79 34.91 7.90
N GLU A 502 7.95 34.88 9.23
CA GLU A 502 8.87 33.98 9.92
C GLU A 502 8.44 32.52 9.82
N LYS A 503 7.15 32.21 10.00
CA LYS A 503 6.59 30.86 9.73
C LYS A 503 6.87 30.43 8.28
N LYS A 504 6.71 31.33 7.29
CA LYS A 504 6.97 31.04 5.87
C LYS A 504 8.45 30.92 5.54
N LYS A 505 9.32 31.73 6.16
CA LYS A 505 10.77 31.64 6.05
C LYS A 505 11.29 30.33 6.63
N TYR A 506 10.79 29.92 7.80
CA TYR A 506 11.11 28.62 8.40
C TYR A 506 10.66 27.45 7.51
N GLN A 507 9.46 27.52 6.92
CA GLN A 507 9.01 26.54 5.91
C GLN A 507 9.92 26.51 4.68
N TYR A 508 10.35 27.67 4.17
CA TYR A 508 11.29 27.77 3.06
C TYR A 508 12.66 27.18 3.41
N ASP A 509 13.22 27.49 4.57
CA ASP A 509 14.52 26.99 5.03
C ASP A 509 14.48 25.46 5.25
N GLN A 510 13.36 24.92 5.75
CA GLN A 510 13.13 23.46 5.81
C GLN A 510 13.11 22.83 4.41
N LEU A 511 12.33 23.38 3.46
CA LEU A 511 12.26 22.90 2.09
C LEU A 511 13.62 22.99 1.38
N GLN A 512 14.37 24.08 1.59
CA GLN A 512 15.71 24.25 1.01
C GLN A 512 16.69 23.22 1.58
N ASN A 513 16.56 22.84 2.86
CA ASN A 513 17.37 21.78 3.45
C ASN A 513 16.95 20.37 2.98
N GLN A 514 15.66 20.11 2.76
CA GLN A 514 15.20 18.87 2.10
C GLN A 514 15.74 18.78 0.66
N ILE A 515 15.73 19.89 -0.09
CA ILE A 515 16.32 19.96 -1.43
C ILE A 515 17.83 19.70 -1.40
N LYS A 516 18.57 20.16 -0.38
CA LYS A 516 20.00 19.81 -0.22
C LYS A 516 20.19 18.32 0.00
N ILE A 517 19.46 17.73 0.96
CA ILE A 517 19.51 16.29 1.27
C ILE A 517 19.21 15.45 0.02
N LEU A 518 18.12 15.77 -0.70
CA LEU A 518 17.76 15.09 -1.95
C LEU A 518 18.84 15.24 -3.03
N ASN A 519 19.49 16.41 -3.15
CA ASN A 519 20.60 16.58 -4.09
C ASN A 519 21.84 15.76 -3.71
N ASP A 520 22.13 15.60 -2.42
CA ASP A 520 23.24 14.78 -1.94
C ASP A 520 22.96 13.28 -2.09
N GLU A 521 21.71 12.83 -1.85
CA GLU A 521 21.25 11.49 -2.20
C GLU A 521 21.36 11.24 -3.72
N LEU A 522 20.97 12.21 -4.56
CA LEU A 522 21.10 12.12 -6.02
C LEU A 522 22.58 12.09 -6.47
N ARG A 523 23.50 12.73 -5.73
CA ARG A 523 24.95 12.61 -5.95
C ARG A 523 25.47 11.21 -5.59
N ILE A 524 25.01 10.63 -4.48
CA ILE A 524 25.37 9.26 -4.08
C ILE A 524 24.86 8.27 -5.13
N ILE A 525 23.56 8.34 -5.50
CA ILE A 525 22.95 7.46 -6.51
C ILE A 525 23.66 7.57 -7.86
N LYS A 526 24.07 8.77 -8.28
CA LYS A 526 24.88 8.96 -9.50
C LYS A 526 26.26 8.30 -9.39
N ARG A 527 26.95 8.49 -8.26
CA ARG A 527 28.26 7.86 -8.03
C ARG A 527 28.17 6.33 -8.06
N ASP A 528 27.14 5.77 -7.42
CA ASP A 528 26.92 4.32 -7.36
C ASP A 528 26.51 3.78 -8.76
N PHE A 529 25.76 4.55 -9.54
CA PHE A 529 25.45 4.26 -10.95
C PHE A 529 26.70 4.30 -11.85
N ASP A 530 27.58 5.29 -11.67
CA ASP A 530 28.86 5.38 -12.37
C ASP A 530 29.77 4.19 -12.00
N GLN A 531 29.77 3.74 -10.74
CA GLN A 531 30.45 2.50 -10.33
C GLN A 531 29.85 1.26 -10.99
N LEU A 532 28.52 1.14 -11.08
CA LEU A 532 27.86 0.05 -11.80
C LEU A 532 28.14 0.06 -13.32
N ILE A 533 28.40 1.22 -13.92
CA ILE A 533 28.88 1.32 -15.31
C ILE A 533 30.30 0.77 -15.43
N ILE A 534 31.19 1.10 -14.49
CA ILE A 534 32.56 0.56 -14.45
C ILE A 534 32.51 -0.96 -14.29
N ASP A 535 31.80 -1.48 -13.27
CA ASP A 535 31.64 -2.91 -13.02
C ASP A 535 31.07 -3.66 -14.24
N LYS A 536 30.11 -3.05 -14.96
CA LYS A 536 29.55 -3.59 -16.20
C LYS A 536 30.59 -3.65 -17.33
N ASN A 537 31.44 -2.63 -17.47
CA ASN A 537 32.50 -2.62 -18.48
C ASN A 537 33.58 -3.65 -18.14
N ASP A 538 33.99 -3.73 -16.88
CA ASP A 538 34.86 -4.76 -16.33
C ASP A 538 34.36 -6.19 -16.59
N LEU A 539 33.04 -6.41 -16.46
CA LEU A 539 32.40 -7.69 -16.77
C LEU A 539 32.33 -7.96 -18.27
N ASN A 540 32.08 -6.95 -19.10
CA ASN A 540 32.14 -7.08 -20.57
C ASN A 540 33.55 -7.41 -21.05
N GLU A 541 34.61 -6.80 -20.49
CA GLU A 541 35.99 -7.14 -20.83
C GLU A 541 36.33 -8.59 -20.45
N LYS A 542 35.89 -9.04 -19.26
CA LYS A 542 36.03 -10.44 -18.83
C LYS A 542 35.24 -11.39 -19.75
N PHE A 543 34.05 -11.00 -20.20
CA PHE A 543 33.25 -11.78 -21.15
C PHE A 543 33.98 -11.92 -22.50
N LEU A 544 34.51 -10.82 -23.05
CA LEU A 544 35.32 -10.84 -24.28
C LEU A 544 36.60 -11.67 -24.14
N GLN A 545 37.24 -11.66 -22.96
CA GLN A 545 38.38 -12.54 -22.67
C GLN A 545 37.97 -14.02 -22.65
N PHE A 546 36.80 -14.36 -22.09
CA PHE A 546 36.27 -15.72 -22.13
C PHE A 546 35.85 -16.15 -23.54
N ASP A 547 35.21 -15.29 -24.34
CA ASP A 547 34.88 -15.57 -25.75
C ASP A 547 36.15 -15.85 -26.57
N LEU A 548 37.20 -15.04 -26.37
CA LEU A 548 38.51 -15.26 -26.99
C LEU A 548 39.10 -16.61 -26.56
N TYR A 549 39.09 -16.93 -25.26
CA TYR A 549 39.57 -18.21 -24.73
C TYR A 549 38.78 -19.40 -25.28
N ILE A 550 37.45 -19.31 -25.35
CA ILE A 550 36.57 -20.32 -25.95
C ILE A 550 36.94 -20.50 -27.43
N SER A 551 37.06 -19.42 -28.21
CA SER A 551 37.43 -19.49 -29.63
C SER A 551 38.81 -20.08 -29.88
N LEU A 552 39.75 -19.90 -28.94
CA LEU A 552 41.08 -20.52 -28.97
C LEU A 552 41.00 -22.01 -28.62
N SER A 553 40.22 -22.37 -27.58
CA SER A 553 39.99 -23.76 -27.19
C SER A 553 39.33 -24.57 -28.31
N GLU A 554 38.35 -24.00 -29.01
CA GLU A 554 37.74 -24.61 -30.20
C GLU A 554 38.75 -24.85 -31.32
N LYS A 555 39.63 -23.87 -31.59
CA LYS A 555 40.68 -23.99 -32.62
C LYS A 555 41.68 -25.09 -32.24
N LEU A 556 42.00 -25.25 -30.95
CA LEU A 556 42.84 -26.35 -30.45
C LEU A 556 42.12 -27.71 -30.56
N ILE A 557 40.84 -27.80 -30.20
CA ILE A 557 40.03 -29.02 -30.36
C ILE A 557 39.93 -29.42 -31.83
N LYS A 558 39.73 -28.46 -32.74
CA LYS A 558 39.71 -28.68 -34.20
C LYS A 558 41.07 -29.21 -34.69
N LYS A 559 42.21 -28.66 -34.22
CA LYS A 559 43.55 -29.20 -34.52
C LYS A 559 43.74 -30.63 -34.01
N LEU A 560 43.42 -30.90 -32.75
CA LEU A 560 43.55 -32.23 -32.14
C LEU A 560 42.65 -33.29 -32.81
N ASN A 561 41.48 -32.89 -33.32
CA ASN A 561 40.63 -33.76 -34.13
C ASN A 561 41.27 -34.07 -35.49
N ASN A 562 41.83 -33.08 -36.19
CA ASN A 562 42.56 -33.31 -37.44
C ASN A 562 43.78 -34.22 -37.22
N GLU A 563 44.62 -33.95 -36.21
CA GLU A 563 45.77 -34.78 -35.85
C GLU A 563 45.35 -36.23 -35.54
N LYS A 564 44.23 -36.42 -34.83
CA LYS A 564 43.63 -37.75 -34.58
C LYS A 564 43.13 -38.42 -35.87
N GLU A 565 42.58 -37.68 -36.81
CA GLU A 565 42.16 -38.21 -38.12
C GLU A 565 43.37 -38.62 -38.96
N ASP A 566 44.44 -37.82 -38.97
CA ASP A 566 45.72 -38.15 -39.60
C ASP A 566 46.33 -39.44 -39.00
N TYR A 567 46.41 -39.55 -37.67
CA TYR A 567 46.85 -40.79 -37.01
C TYR A 567 45.95 -42.00 -37.29
N LEU A 568 44.64 -41.80 -37.48
CA LEU A 568 43.75 -42.88 -37.90
C LEU A 568 44.02 -43.32 -39.34
N VAL A 569 44.33 -42.39 -40.25
CA VAL A 569 44.74 -42.69 -41.63
C VAL A 569 46.09 -43.42 -41.65
N GLU A 570 47.10 -42.92 -40.93
CA GLU A 570 48.42 -43.56 -40.80
C GLU A 570 48.31 -44.99 -40.26
N ARG A 571 47.57 -45.18 -39.16
CA ARG A 571 47.31 -46.51 -38.58
C ARG A 571 46.58 -47.44 -39.56
N ASN A 572 45.65 -46.91 -40.37
CA ASN A 572 44.96 -47.70 -41.38
C ASN A 572 45.89 -48.08 -42.56
N LEU A 573 46.81 -47.19 -42.95
CA LEU A 573 47.84 -47.44 -43.97
C LEU A 573 48.84 -48.51 -43.49
N LEU A 574 49.37 -48.38 -42.27
CA LEU A 574 50.18 -49.41 -41.61
C LEU A 574 49.47 -50.76 -41.53
N ASN A 575 48.16 -50.79 -41.31
CA ASN A 575 47.37 -52.03 -41.30
C ASN A 575 47.23 -52.65 -42.71
N ILE A 576 47.19 -51.83 -43.77
CA ILE A 576 47.24 -52.31 -45.17
C ILE A 576 48.63 -52.87 -45.48
N GLU A 577 49.71 -52.21 -45.04
CA GLU A 577 51.08 -52.72 -45.21
C GLU A 577 51.31 -54.02 -44.43
N LEU A 578 50.85 -54.12 -43.18
CA LEU A 578 50.89 -55.35 -42.40
C LEU A 578 50.09 -56.49 -43.06
N LYS A 579 48.95 -56.21 -43.69
CA LYS A 579 48.21 -57.20 -44.49
C LYS A 579 48.99 -57.62 -45.74
N ARG A 580 49.62 -56.67 -46.45
CA ARG A 580 50.47 -56.95 -47.62
C ARG A 580 51.67 -57.83 -47.24
N LEU A 581 52.36 -57.50 -46.16
CA LEU A 581 53.49 -58.28 -45.63
C LEU A 581 53.05 -59.68 -45.16
N LYS A 582 51.91 -59.80 -44.48
CA LYS A 582 51.32 -61.10 -44.12
C LYS A 582 50.98 -61.95 -45.35
N ASN A 583 50.38 -61.36 -46.39
CA ASN A 583 50.11 -62.10 -47.63
C ASN A 583 51.40 -62.55 -48.32
N ILE A 584 52.43 -61.70 -48.37
CA ILE A 584 53.76 -62.09 -48.91
C ILE A 584 54.35 -63.25 -48.09
N LEU A 585 54.24 -63.22 -46.76
CA LEU A 585 54.69 -64.30 -45.88
C LEU A 585 53.91 -65.61 -46.16
N CYS A 586 52.58 -65.56 -46.21
CA CYS A 586 51.74 -66.72 -46.53
C CYS A 586 52.12 -67.32 -47.89
N ASN A 587 52.21 -66.50 -48.95
CA ASN A 587 52.63 -66.95 -50.27
C ASN A 587 54.02 -67.60 -50.24
N SER A 588 54.98 -67.05 -49.46
CA SER A 588 56.31 -67.67 -49.31
C SER A 588 56.28 -69.00 -48.54
N SER A 589 55.37 -69.14 -47.57
CA SER A 589 55.13 -70.40 -46.86
C SER A 589 54.51 -71.45 -47.78
N GLU A 590 53.52 -71.08 -48.60
CA GLU A 590 52.91 -71.95 -49.59
C GLU A 590 53.93 -72.42 -50.64
N ILE A 591 54.79 -71.51 -51.13
CA ILE A 591 55.89 -71.88 -52.05
C ILE A 591 56.86 -72.86 -51.38
N ASN A 592 57.25 -72.62 -50.13
CA ASN A 592 58.15 -73.52 -49.39
C ASN A 592 57.51 -74.90 -49.17
N SER A 593 56.26 -74.98 -48.72
CA SER A 593 55.57 -76.27 -48.53
C SER A 593 55.36 -77.03 -49.85
N ASN A 594 55.13 -76.33 -50.97
CA ASN A 594 55.09 -76.96 -52.29
C ASN A 594 56.47 -77.51 -52.70
N LEU A 595 57.56 -76.82 -52.40
CA LEU A 595 58.93 -77.30 -52.65
C LEU A 595 59.30 -78.48 -51.74
N GLU A 596 58.91 -78.46 -50.47
CA GLU A 596 59.05 -79.59 -49.54
C GLU A 596 58.28 -80.82 -50.03
N GLN A 597 57.04 -80.65 -50.50
CA GLN A 597 56.26 -81.73 -51.09
C GLN A 597 56.96 -82.31 -52.34
N GLN A 598 57.41 -81.47 -53.29
CA GLN A 598 58.16 -81.94 -54.46
C GLN A 598 59.46 -82.65 -54.07
N GLN A 599 60.15 -82.19 -53.03
CA GLN A 599 61.35 -82.85 -52.51
C GLN A 599 61.03 -84.24 -51.93
N ILE A 600 59.92 -84.38 -51.20
CA ILE A 600 59.46 -85.67 -50.64
C ILE A 600 59.05 -86.64 -51.76
N GLU A 601 58.33 -86.17 -52.78
CA GLU A 601 57.94 -86.96 -53.95
C GLU A 601 59.17 -87.46 -54.74
N LEU A 602 60.15 -86.59 -55.00
CA LEU A 602 61.42 -86.96 -55.61
C LEU A 602 62.22 -87.96 -54.75
N GLN A 603 62.28 -87.76 -53.43
CA GLN A 603 62.92 -88.73 -52.52
C GLN A 603 62.22 -90.10 -52.55
N LYS A 604 60.89 -90.14 -52.68
CA LYS A 604 60.12 -91.38 -52.80
C LYS A 604 60.46 -92.10 -54.11
N ALA A 605 60.41 -91.40 -55.24
CA ALA A 605 60.75 -91.97 -56.56
C ALA A 605 62.21 -92.49 -56.61
N ILE A 606 63.16 -91.78 -55.97
CA ILE A 606 64.56 -92.23 -55.84
C ILE A 606 64.67 -93.50 -54.99
N LYS A 607 63.88 -93.64 -53.90
CA LYS A 607 63.85 -94.86 -53.06
C LYS A 607 63.27 -96.03 -53.84
N GLU A 608 62.15 -95.83 -54.53
CA GLU A 608 61.50 -96.86 -55.36
C GLU A 608 62.46 -97.35 -56.47
N ARG A 609 63.08 -96.44 -57.23
CA ARG A 609 64.04 -96.81 -58.27
C ARG A 609 65.29 -97.51 -57.73
N ARG A 610 65.74 -97.21 -56.50
CA ARG A 610 66.81 -97.95 -55.83
C ARG A 610 66.40 -99.38 -55.49
N MET A 611 65.17 -99.59 -55.00
CA MET A 611 64.63 -100.93 -54.74
C MET A 611 64.52 -101.77 -56.03
N GLU A 612 64.04 -101.17 -57.12
CA GLU A 612 64.01 -101.84 -58.45
C GLU A 612 65.42 -102.25 -58.92
N ILE A 613 66.42 -101.38 -58.77
CA ILE A 613 67.80 -101.68 -59.16
C ILE A 613 68.39 -102.81 -58.29
N GLN A 614 68.08 -102.84 -56.99
CA GLN A 614 68.47 -103.94 -56.10
C GLN A 614 67.80 -105.26 -56.48
N ALA A 615 66.49 -105.27 -56.77
CA ALA A 615 65.76 -106.45 -57.22
C ALA A 615 66.32 -106.99 -58.55
N ASN A 616 66.58 -106.11 -59.53
CA ASN A 616 67.21 -106.49 -60.80
C ASN A 616 68.62 -107.04 -60.61
N SER A 617 69.44 -106.43 -59.75
CA SER A 617 70.79 -106.92 -59.40
C SER A 617 70.74 -108.31 -58.76
N HIS A 618 69.76 -108.58 -57.89
CA HIS A 618 69.56 -109.89 -57.29
C HIS A 618 69.13 -110.94 -58.35
N LEU A 619 68.25 -110.56 -59.28
CA LEU A 619 67.82 -111.42 -60.38
C LEU A 619 68.96 -111.73 -61.37
N PHE A 620 69.85 -110.77 -61.64
CA PHE A 620 71.06 -111.01 -62.43
C PHE A 620 72.05 -111.95 -61.72
N ARG A 621 72.19 -111.88 -60.39
CA ARG A 621 73.00 -112.83 -59.61
C ARG A 621 72.47 -114.26 -59.70
N ILE A 622 71.15 -114.44 -59.63
CA ILE A 622 70.50 -115.75 -59.81
C ILE A 622 70.78 -116.28 -61.23
N ARG A 623 70.48 -115.49 -62.27
CA ARG A 623 70.75 -115.88 -63.67
C ARG A 623 72.21 -116.23 -63.92
N PHE A 624 73.16 -115.49 -63.34
CA PHE A 624 74.59 -115.79 -63.47
C PHE A 624 74.97 -117.14 -62.84
N ASN A 625 74.33 -117.51 -61.73
CA ASN A 625 74.52 -118.81 -61.10
C ASN A 625 73.90 -119.95 -61.94
N ASP A 626 72.72 -119.72 -62.54
CA ASP A 626 72.06 -120.67 -63.43
C ASP A 626 72.86 -120.90 -64.73
N GLU A 627 73.43 -119.85 -65.34
CA GLU A 627 74.33 -120.01 -66.49
C GLU A 627 75.65 -120.70 -66.11
N ARG A 628 76.09 -120.59 -64.85
CA ARG A 628 77.27 -121.31 -64.35
C ARG A 628 77.01 -122.81 -64.19
N THR A 629 75.88 -123.20 -63.60
CA THR A 629 75.51 -124.62 -63.51
C THR A 629 75.23 -125.24 -64.89
N LYS A 630 74.66 -124.47 -65.83
CA LYS A 630 74.56 -124.87 -67.24
C LYS A 630 75.91 -125.02 -67.91
N LYS A 631 76.88 -124.12 -67.67
CA LYS A 631 78.24 -124.27 -68.20
C LYS A 631 78.88 -125.57 -67.73
N ASP A 632 78.71 -125.89 -66.45
CA ASP A 632 79.30 -127.09 -65.86
C ASP A 632 78.62 -128.37 -66.42
N SER A 633 77.29 -128.38 -66.61
CA SER A 633 76.60 -129.50 -67.28
C SER A 633 76.93 -129.62 -68.78
N ILE A 634 77.08 -128.50 -69.50
CA ILE A 634 77.53 -128.47 -70.90
C ILE A 634 78.97 -129.00 -71.00
N SER A 635 79.83 -128.76 -70.02
CA SER A 635 81.19 -129.34 -70.00
C SER A 635 81.17 -130.87 -69.89
N ALA A 636 80.26 -131.41 -69.08
CA ALA A 636 80.02 -132.85 -68.99
C ALA A 636 79.46 -133.40 -70.31
N GLU A 637 78.44 -132.76 -70.90
CA GLU A 637 77.92 -133.15 -72.22
C GLU A 637 79.00 -133.09 -73.31
N LEU A 638 79.87 -132.08 -73.33
CA LEU A 638 80.92 -131.94 -74.33
C LEU A 638 81.90 -133.12 -74.31
N SER A 639 82.25 -133.63 -73.13
CA SER A 639 83.05 -134.85 -73.00
C SER A 639 82.35 -136.07 -73.64
N MET A 640 81.04 -136.23 -73.43
CA MET A 640 80.24 -137.29 -74.05
C MET A 640 80.13 -137.08 -75.56
N ARG A 641 79.94 -135.84 -76.03
CA ARG A 641 79.81 -135.48 -77.44
C ARG A 641 81.07 -135.82 -78.22
N ILE A 642 82.27 -135.61 -77.67
CA ILE A 642 83.54 -136.01 -78.32
C ILE A 642 83.54 -137.52 -78.65
N THR A 643 83.11 -138.39 -77.72
CA THR A 643 83.01 -139.85 -77.96
C THR A 643 81.93 -140.25 -78.98
N LYS A 644 81.02 -139.33 -79.32
CA LYS A 644 79.93 -139.50 -80.27
C LYS A 644 80.24 -138.88 -81.64
N VAL A 645 81.09 -137.85 -81.68
CA VAL A 645 81.59 -137.20 -82.91
C VAL A 645 82.57 -138.09 -83.67
N SER A 646 83.42 -138.88 -82.99
CA SER A 646 84.25 -139.90 -83.64
C SER A 646 83.39 -140.91 -84.42
N LYS A 647 82.30 -141.39 -83.79
CA LYS A 647 81.31 -142.30 -84.38
C LYS A 647 80.44 -141.67 -85.47
N LEU A 648 80.40 -140.34 -85.58
CA LEU A 648 79.64 -139.61 -86.61
C LEU A 648 80.51 -139.13 -87.77
N LYS A 649 81.83 -138.93 -87.59
CA LYS A 649 82.73 -138.66 -88.74
C LYS A 649 82.67 -139.77 -89.78
N GLN A 650 82.73 -141.03 -89.35
CA GLN A 650 82.56 -142.22 -90.20
C GLN A 650 81.18 -142.33 -90.89
N ARG A 651 80.20 -141.48 -90.53
CA ARG A 651 78.84 -141.49 -91.07
C ARG A 651 78.53 -140.29 -91.98
N TYR A 652 79.36 -139.23 -91.95
CA TYR A 652 79.06 -137.98 -92.66
C TYR A 652 79.76 -137.82 -94.02
N GLU A 653 80.83 -138.57 -94.32
CA GLU A 653 81.33 -138.68 -95.70
C GLU A 653 80.31 -139.36 -96.63
N ILE A 654 79.39 -140.15 -96.06
CA ILE A 654 78.25 -140.77 -96.76
C ILE A 654 77.16 -139.73 -97.13
N PHE A 655 77.22 -138.49 -96.62
CA PHE A 655 76.14 -137.50 -96.71
C PHE A 655 76.34 -136.38 -97.78
N ALA A 656 77.19 -136.59 -98.79
CA ALA A 656 77.71 -135.51 -99.63
C ALA A 656 76.81 -134.90 -100.77
N ILE A 657 75.44 -134.79 -100.68
CA ILE A 657 74.52 -134.78 -101.89
C ILE A 657 73.25 -133.69 -102.15
N THR A 658 72.64 -132.58 -101.41
CA THR A 658 71.46 -131.46 -101.77
C THR A 658 70.95 -130.07 -100.89
N LEU A 659 70.06 -128.97 -101.28
CA LEU A 659 69.03 -127.89 -100.54
C LEU A 659 68.49 -126.31 -101.01
N ASN A 660 67.39 -125.49 -100.50
CA ASN A 660 66.91 -123.91 -100.71
C ASN A 660 65.51 -123.07 -100.12
N THR A 661 65.19 -121.63 -100.09
CA THR A 661 63.83 -120.66 -100.03
C THR A 661 63.57 -119.09 -99.37
N GLU A 662 62.38 -118.22 -99.43
CA GLU A 662 62.02 -116.63 -99.14
C GLU A 662 60.47 -115.97 -98.74
N LYS A 663 59.74 -114.71 -98.51
CA LYS A 663 59.56 -113.06 -98.34
C LYS A 663 58.07 -112.39 -97.79
N SER A 664 57.36 -111.12 -97.56
CA SER A 664 57.17 -109.47 -97.50
C SER A 664 55.71 -108.78 -96.93
N ASN A 665 55.00 -107.50 -96.69
CA ASN A 665 54.87 -105.86 -96.56
C ASN A 665 53.37 -105.12 -96.07
N GLU A 666 52.69 -103.84 -95.77
CA GLU A 666 52.57 -102.20 -95.50
C GLU A 666 51.15 -101.50 -94.83
N GLY A 667 50.48 -100.22 -94.49
CA GLY A 667 50.29 -98.58 -94.46
C GLY A 667 48.99 -97.83 -93.61
N ASN A 668 48.30 -96.54 -93.37
CA ASN A 668 48.06 -94.94 -93.55
C ASN A 668 47.00 -93.96 -92.58
N VAL A 669 46.58 -92.55 -92.68
CA VAL A 669 45.89 -91.42 -91.66
C VAL A 669 44.87 -90.07 -92.01
N LEU A 670 44.21 -89.12 -91.09
CA LEU A 670 43.26 -87.78 -91.21
C LEU A 670 43.08 -86.60 -89.98
N ALA A 671 42.28 -85.42 -89.62
CA ALA A 671 41.04 -84.39 -89.82
C ALA A 671 40.86 -82.83 -89.08
N GLN A 672 39.69 -82.00 -88.89
CA GLN A 672 39.46 -80.40 -88.53
C GLN A 672 38.14 -79.65 -87.74
N ALA A 673 37.91 -78.24 -87.45
CA ALA A 673 36.83 -77.39 -86.57
C ALA A 673 36.28 -75.78 -86.76
N GLN A 674 35.50 -74.98 -85.84
CA GLN A 674 34.60 -73.61 -85.97
C GLN A 674 34.17 -72.51 -84.75
N TYR A 675 33.55 -71.20 -84.87
CA TYR A 675 32.99 -70.13 -83.78
C TYR A 675 32.09 -68.72 -84.08
N VAL A 676 31.34 -67.92 -83.13
CA VAL A 676 30.98 -66.34 -82.95
C VAL A 676 29.53 -65.62 -82.43
N ILE A 677 29.37 -64.33 -81.79
CA ILE A 677 28.21 -63.18 -81.65
C ILE A 677 27.61 -62.43 -80.26
N LYS A 678 27.11 -61.07 -80.12
CA LYS A 678 25.94 -60.36 -79.28
C LYS A 678 25.76 -58.77 -78.89
N SER A 679 26.51 -57.72 -79.29
CA SER A 679 26.53 -56.38 -78.57
C SER A 679 25.45 -55.28 -78.80
N ALA A 680 24.47 -55.42 -79.70
CA ALA A 680 23.62 -54.30 -80.14
C ALA A 680 22.45 -53.91 -79.20
N GLN A 681 22.03 -54.80 -78.29
CA GLN A 681 20.70 -54.70 -77.64
C GLN A 681 20.64 -53.68 -76.47
N MET A 682 21.72 -53.50 -75.71
CA MET A 682 21.73 -52.64 -74.51
C MET A 682 21.69 -51.12 -74.80
N LYS A 683 21.62 -50.70 -76.07
CA LYS A 683 21.58 -49.27 -76.44
C LYS A 683 20.16 -48.71 -76.59
N GLU A 684 19.13 -49.57 -76.57
CA GLU A 684 17.74 -49.16 -76.78
C GLU A 684 16.99 -48.87 -75.46
N ASP A 685 17.30 -49.60 -74.39
CA ASP A 685 16.60 -49.49 -73.09
C ASP A 685 16.83 -48.16 -72.37
N LEU A 686 17.94 -47.46 -72.69
CA LEU A 686 18.28 -46.15 -72.13
C LEU A 686 17.50 -44.98 -72.73
N LEU A 687 16.80 -45.17 -73.86
CA LEU A 687 15.90 -44.14 -74.42
C LEU A 687 14.51 -44.19 -73.79
N LYS A 688 13.99 -45.39 -73.50
CA LYS A 688 12.63 -45.62 -72.96
C LYS A 688 12.42 -45.11 -71.52
N GLN A 689 13.45 -44.56 -70.88
CA GLN A 689 13.38 -43.89 -69.58
C GLN A 689 13.24 -42.36 -69.69
N GLY A 690 13.46 -41.77 -70.88
CA GLY A 690 13.19 -40.34 -71.14
C GLY A 690 11.69 -40.05 -71.24
N ASP A 691 11.01 -40.76 -72.15
CA ASP A 691 9.59 -40.60 -72.48
C ASP A 691 8.65 -40.67 -71.24
N GLN A 692 9.07 -41.39 -70.19
CA GLN A 692 8.30 -41.56 -68.96
C GLN A 692 8.30 -40.31 -68.05
N LEU A 693 9.25 -39.40 -68.22
CA LEU A 693 9.31 -38.14 -67.47
C LEU A 693 8.50 -37.02 -68.14
N GLU A 694 8.49 -36.94 -69.47
CA GLU A 694 7.60 -36.00 -70.19
C GLU A 694 6.11 -36.34 -69.97
N ALA A 695 5.78 -37.63 -69.86
CA ALA A 695 4.42 -38.11 -69.56
C ALA A 695 3.89 -37.70 -68.17
N LEU A 696 4.73 -37.17 -67.27
CA LEU A 696 4.32 -36.60 -65.99
C LEU A 696 4.08 -35.08 -66.06
N VAL A 697 4.82 -34.36 -66.91
CA VAL A 697 4.65 -32.91 -67.12
C VAL A 697 3.27 -32.60 -67.69
N ILE A 698 2.86 -33.34 -68.73
CA ILE A 698 1.58 -33.13 -69.43
C ILE A 698 0.36 -33.32 -68.50
N LYS A 699 0.48 -34.14 -67.43
CA LYS A 699 -0.61 -34.32 -66.45
C LYS A 699 -0.81 -33.09 -65.57
N ALA A 700 0.27 -32.49 -65.08
CA ALA A 700 0.20 -31.28 -64.25
C ALA A 700 -0.44 -30.09 -65.01
N GLU A 701 -0.16 -29.97 -66.31
CA GLU A 701 -0.78 -28.95 -67.17
C GLU A 701 -2.29 -29.15 -67.38
N THR A 702 -2.78 -30.39 -67.37
CA THR A 702 -4.23 -30.66 -67.42
C THR A 702 -4.95 -30.34 -66.11
N GLU A 703 -4.29 -30.50 -64.95
CA GLU A 703 -4.87 -30.20 -63.64
C GLU A 703 -4.97 -28.68 -63.39
N LEU A 704 -4.01 -27.88 -63.86
CA LEU A 704 -4.09 -26.42 -63.81
C LEU A 704 -5.30 -25.86 -64.59
N ARG A 705 -5.60 -26.40 -65.78
CA ARG A 705 -6.79 -26.02 -66.57
C ARG A 705 -8.11 -26.47 -65.94
N ALA A 706 -8.11 -27.49 -65.09
CA ALA A 706 -9.29 -27.87 -64.33
C ALA A 706 -9.59 -26.86 -63.20
N LEU A 707 -8.54 -26.30 -62.57
CA LEU A 707 -8.67 -25.30 -61.51
C LEU A 707 -9.05 -23.89 -62.01
N GLU A 708 -8.64 -23.48 -63.23
CA GLU A 708 -9.12 -22.21 -63.80
C GLU A 708 -10.64 -22.20 -64.03
N ASN A 709 -11.22 -23.32 -64.47
CA ASN A 709 -12.65 -23.42 -64.76
C ASN A 709 -13.53 -23.34 -63.50
N THR A 710 -13.11 -23.90 -62.37
CA THR A 710 -13.86 -23.80 -61.10
C THR A 710 -13.83 -22.36 -60.54
N VAL A 711 -12.74 -21.62 -60.73
CA VAL A 711 -12.62 -20.21 -60.35
C VAL A 711 -13.53 -19.30 -61.18
N GLN A 712 -13.76 -19.59 -62.48
CA GLN A 712 -14.71 -18.83 -63.28
C GLN A 712 -16.17 -19.04 -62.82
N ILE A 713 -16.56 -20.27 -62.48
CA ILE A 713 -17.91 -20.57 -61.95
C ILE A 713 -18.15 -19.87 -60.60
N LEU A 714 -17.15 -19.86 -59.72
CA LEU A 714 -17.21 -19.11 -58.45
C LEU A 714 -17.31 -17.58 -58.65
N LYS A 715 -16.68 -17.02 -59.69
CA LYS A 715 -16.86 -15.60 -60.04
C LYS A 715 -18.29 -15.28 -60.50
N TRP A 716 -18.91 -16.17 -61.29
CA TRP A 716 -20.25 -15.94 -61.82
C TRP A 716 -21.32 -15.91 -60.71
N ASN A 717 -21.32 -16.91 -59.82
CA ASN A 717 -22.27 -16.96 -58.69
C ASN A 717 -22.12 -15.76 -57.73
N ASN A 718 -20.89 -15.24 -57.54
CA ASN A 718 -20.67 -14.04 -56.72
C ASN A 718 -21.24 -12.75 -57.34
N ILE A 719 -21.39 -12.68 -58.67
CA ILE A 719 -21.95 -11.51 -59.35
C ILE A 719 -23.46 -11.45 -59.17
N ASP A 720 -24.17 -12.58 -59.20
CA ASP A 720 -25.63 -12.58 -59.04
C ASP A 720 -26.08 -12.47 -57.57
N VAL A 721 -25.28 -12.93 -56.60
CA VAL A 721 -25.50 -12.60 -55.18
C VAL A 721 -25.27 -11.11 -54.92
N LYS A 722 -24.30 -10.48 -55.62
CA LYS A 722 -24.11 -9.02 -55.57
C LYS A 722 -25.32 -8.25 -56.11
N LYS A 723 -25.87 -8.62 -57.27
CA LYS A 723 -27.04 -7.92 -57.87
C LYS A 723 -28.28 -7.88 -56.96
N ASN A 724 -28.45 -8.85 -56.06
CA ASN A 724 -29.57 -8.88 -55.11
C ASN A 724 -29.28 -8.18 -53.77
N PHE A 725 -28.08 -7.62 -53.57
CA PHE A 725 -27.70 -6.86 -52.36
C PHE A 725 -26.98 -5.51 -52.66
N GLU A 726 -26.70 -5.19 -53.92
CA GLU A 726 -26.10 -3.91 -54.32
C GLU A 726 -27.14 -2.78 -54.33
N LYS A 727 -27.04 -1.89 -53.33
CA LYS A 727 -27.71 -0.60 -53.34
C LYS A 727 -27.04 0.33 -54.36
N LEU A 728 -27.81 0.70 -55.38
CA LEU A 728 -27.82 2.00 -56.07
C LEU A 728 -26.52 2.46 -56.81
N HIS A 729 -26.72 2.84 -58.07
CA HIS A 729 -25.68 3.25 -59.01
C HIS A 729 -25.39 4.76 -58.91
N GLU A 730 -24.14 5.19 -59.14
CA GLU A 730 -23.60 6.57 -58.96
C GLU A 730 -24.23 7.71 -59.81
N SER A 731 -25.47 7.56 -60.29
CA SER A 731 -26.23 8.60 -60.99
C SER A 731 -27.76 8.46 -60.83
N SER A 732 -28.24 7.87 -59.74
CA SER A 732 -29.66 7.84 -59.35
C SER A 732 -29.97 8.94 -58.31
N PRO A 733 -31.23 9.40 -58.14
CA PRO A 733 -31.56 10.55 -57.29
C PRO A 733 -31.18 10.34 -55.81
N GLU A 734 -31.21 9.09 -55.33
CA GLU A 734 -30.85 8.73 -53.95
C GLU A 734 -29.40 9.06 -53.60
N ILE A 735 -28.52 9.38 -54.57
CA ILE A 735 -27.13 9.79 -54.31
C ILE A 735 -26.96 11.30 -54.09
N ASN A 736 -27.99 12.10 -54.39
CA ASN A 736 -28.09 13.44 -53.84
C ASN A 736 -28.56 13.38 -52.38
N GLU A 737 -29.58 12.56 -52.07
CA GLU A 737 -29.96 12.26 -50.69
C GLU A 737 -28.80 11.61 -49.91
N MET A 738 -27.98 10.75 -50.53
CA MET A 738 -26.77 10.20 -49.89
C MET A 738 -25.72 11.26 -49.60
N LYS A 739 -25.60 12.32 -50.41
CA LYS A 739 -24.69 13.44 -50.15
C LYS A 739 -25.21 14.33 -49.02
N GLU A 740 -26.50 14.62 -49.00
CA GLU A 740 -27.15 15.34 -47.90
C GLU A 740 -27.07 14.53 -46.60
N LEU A 741 -27.28 13.21 -46.65
CA LEU A 741 -27.08 12.29 -45.52
C LEU A 741 -25.60 12.10 -45.15
N GLU A 742 -24.66 12.22 -46.08
CA GLU A 742 -23.22 12.26 -45.77
C GLU A 742 -22.82 13.58 -45.10
N GLU A 743 -23.40 14.72 -45.50
CA GLU A 743 -23.18 16.00 -44.83
C GLU A 743 -23.84 16.03 -43.46
N HIS A 744 -25.05 15.46 -43.31
CA HIS A 744 -25.65 15.21 -42.01
C HIS A 744 -24.86 14.20 -41.17
N LEU A 745 -24.29 13.14 -41.75
CA LEU A 745 -23.39 12.22 -41.03
C LEU A 745 -22.05 12.87 -40.69
N ARG A 746 -21.54 13.83 -41.47
CA ARG A 746 -20.37 14.65 -41.10
C ARG A 746 -20.73 15.56 -39.93
N ALA A 747 -21.85 16.27 -39.98
CA ALA A 747 -22.35 17.09 -38.87
C ALA A 747 -22.61 16.26 -37.60
N VAL A 748 -23.24 15.09 -37.72
CA VAL A 748 -23.50 14.18 -36.60
C VAL A 748 -22.20 13.55 -36.09
N THR A 749 -21.24 13.19 -36.94
CA THR A 749 -19.94 12.69 -36.47
C THR A 749 -19.06 13.78 -35.87
N GLU A 750 -19.22 15.05 -36.24
CA GLU A 750 -18.63 16.19 -35.52
C GLU A 750 -19.33 16.44 -34.19
N GLN A 751 -20.67 16.40 -34.13
CA GLN A 751 -21.39 16.41 -32.86
C GLN A 751 -21.00 15.21 -31.97
N VAL A 752 -20.73 14.02 -32.53
CA VAL A 752 -20.25 12.85 -31.79
C VAL A 752 -18.78 13.01 -31.39
N LYS A 753 -17.92 13.70 -32.16
CA LYS A 753 -16.57 14.08 -31.71
C LYS A 753 -16.64 15.07 -30.54
N ILE A 754 -17.57 16.04 -30.58
CA ILE A 754 -17.79 17.01 -29.49
C ILE A 754 -18.38 16.30 -28.27
N ARG A 755 -19.44 15.47 -28.43
CA ARG A 755 -20.00 14.64 -27.36
C ARG A 755 -18.98 13.63 -26.80
N ARG A 756 -18.05 13.10 -27.60
CA ARG A 756 -16.93 12.25 -27.13
C ARG A 756 -15.83 13.04 -26.40
N LYS A 757 -15.60 14.31 -26.74
CA LYS A 757 -14.78 15.20 -25.90
C LYS A 757 -15.48 15.46 -24.58
N LEU A 758 -16.74 15.89 -24.60
CA LEU A 758 -17.53 16.09 -23.38
C LEU A 758 -17.63 14.82 -22.53
N LEU A 759 -17.75 13.63 -23.13
CA LEU A 759 -17.70 12.35 -22.39
C LEU A 759 -16.34 12.06 -21.76
N LYS A 760 -15.23 12.52 -22.34
CA LYS A 760 -13.92 12.51 -21.67
C LYS A 760 -13.83 13.59 -20.59
N ASP A 761 -14.32 14.80 -20.86
CA ASP A 761 -14.37 15.88 -19.86
C ASP A 761 -15.29 15.51 -18.67
N PHE A 762 -16.27 14.61 -18.89
CA PHE A 762 -17.11 14.01 -17.86
C PHE A 762 -16.47 12.76 -17.23
N SER A 763 -15.75 11.92 -17.97
CA SER A 763 -15.01 10.79 -17.35
C SER A 763 -13.88 11.31 -16.47
N GLU A 764 -13.06 12.27 -16.93
CA GLU A 764 -12.01 12.90 -16.12
C GLU A 764 -12.57 13.58 -14.87
N LYS A 765 -13.81 14.10 -14.92
CA LYS A 765 -14.55 14.59 -13.74
C LYS A 765 -15.04 13.46 -12.83
N HIS A 766 -15.58 12.38 -13.41
CA HIS A 766 -16.03 11.20 -12.67
C HIS A 766 -14.87 10.48 -11.98
N ASP A 767 -13.72 10.39 -12.65
CA ASP A 767 -12.46 9.88 -12.12
C ASP A 767 -11.94 10.82 -11.02
N SER A 768 -12.12 12.14 -11.17
CA SER A 768 -11.80 13.12 -10.12
C SER A 768 -12.71 13.03 -8.89
N THR A 769 -14.02 12.79 -9.07
CA THR A 769 -14.94 12.58 -7.93
C THR A 769 -14.72 11.22 -7.28
N SER A 770 -14.54 10.15 -8.07
CA SER A 770 -14.19 8.82 -7.56
C SER A 770 -12.85 8.84 -6.81
N HIS A 771 -11.87 9.65 -7.25
CA HIS A 771 -10.64 9.87 -6.49
C HIS A 771 -10.88 10.61 -5.16
N ALA A 772 -11.81 11.56 -5.11
CA ALA A 772 -12.22 12.21 -3.86
C ALA A 772 -12.96 11.24 -2.92
N ASP A 773 -13.86 10.40 -3.44
CA ASP A 773 -14.58 9.38 -2.67
C ASP A 773 -13.61 8.31 -2.13
N LEU A 774 -12.60 7.91 -2.92
CA LEU A 774 -11.51 7.05 -2.47
C LEU A 774 -10.65 7.69 -1.38
N ILE A 775 -10.48 9.03 -1.38
CA ILE A 775 -9.81 9.75 -0.29
C ILE A 775 -10.70 9.75 0.97
N MET A 776 -12.01 10.01 0.84
CA MET A 776 -12.96 9.93 1.97
C MET A 776 -12.95 8.53 2.62
N HIS A 777 -13.02 7.46 1.83
CA HIS A 777 -12.94 6.10 2.35
C HIS A 777 -11.57 5.75 2.95
N GLN A 778 -10.47 6.36 2.47
CA GLN A 778 -9.17 6.23 3.12
C GLN A 778 -9.13 6.93 4.48
N GLU A 779 -9.77 8.11 4.62
CA GLU A 779 -9.92 8.79 5.92
C GLU A 779 -10.78 7.97 6.90
N GLU A 780 -11.89 7.37 6.44
CA GLU A 780 -12.73 6.45 7.24
C GLU A 780 -11.95 5.20 7.69
N ILE A 781 -11.18 4.58 6.79
CA ILE A 781 -10.31 3.44 7.10
C ILE A 781 -9.22 3.85 8.10
N GLU A 782 -8.66 5.06 7.99
CA GLU A 782 -7.73 5.59 8.99
C GLU A 782 -8.39 5.79 10.36
N GLU A 783 -9.62 6.34 10.42
CA GLU A 783 -10.37 6.50 11.68
C GLU A 783 -10.67 5.15 12.34
N MET A 784 -11.08 4.15 11.55
CA MET A 784 -11.30 2.78 12.03
C MET A 784 -10.00 2.13 12.53
N ASN A 785 -8.87 2.35 11.87
CA ASN A 785 -7.56 1.91 12.36
C ASN A 785 -7.13 2.65 13.65
N LYS A 786 -7.43 3.95 13.77
CA LYS A 786 -7.26 4.74 14.99
C LYS A 786 -8.18 4.26 16.13
N ALA A 787 -9.31 3.63 15.83
CA ALA A 787 -10.18 2.98 16.82
C ALA A 787 -9.68 1.58 17.22
N ILE A 788 -9.24 0.76 16.27
CA ILE A 788 -8.68 -0.59 16.52
C ILE A 788 -7.40 -0.50 17.35
N THR A 789 -6.50 0.44 17.05
CA THR A 789 -5.28 0.66 17.84
C THR A 789 -5.60 1.09 19.28
N LYS A 790 -6.60 1.94 19.51
CA LYS A 790 -7.09 2.30 20.85
C LYS A 790 -7.65 1.07 21.60
N LYS A 791 -8.41 0.19 20.94
CA LYS A 791 -8.88 -1.07 21.55
C LYS A 791 -7.71 -1.98 21.97
N ARG A 792 -6.72 -2.18 21.09
CA ARG A 792 -5.49 -2.93 21.43
C ARG A 792 -4.71 -2.36 22.60
N HIS A 793 -4.68 -1.02 22.76
CA HIS A 793 -4.06 -0.37 23.94
C HIS A 793 -4.88 -0.52 25.24
N ILE A 794 -6.14 -0.97 25.16
CA ILE A 794 -6.96 -1.34 26.31
C ILE A 794 -6.79 -2.84 26.60
N GLU A 795 -6.79 -3.68 25.56
CA GLU A 795 -6.52 -5.13 25.65
C GLU A 795 -5.18 -5.40 26.36
N ILE A 796 -4.08 -4.77 25.92
CA ILE A 796 -2.75 -4.93 26.55
C ILE A 796 -2.75 -4.49 28.03
N LYS A 797 -3.50 -3.45 28.39
CA LYS A 797 -3.60 -3.02 29.80
C LYS A 797 -4.38 -4.01 30.66
N LEU A 798 -5.44 -4.62 30.10
CA LEU A 798 -6.18 -5.67 30.76
C LEU A 798 -5.33 -6.95 30.91
N GLU A 799 -4.48 -7.27 29.94
CA GLU A 799 -3.49 -8.35 30.05
C GLU A 799 -2.45 -8.07 31.15
N ASP A 800 -1.89 -6.86 31.20
CA ASP A 800 -0.97 -6.42 32.27
C ASP A 800 -1.62 -6.46 33.67
N GLU A 801 -2.89 -6.04 33.77
CA GLU A 801 -3.66 -6.12 35.01
C GLU A 801 -3.93 -7.58 35.42
N LEU A 802 -4.36 -8.43 34.48
CA LEU A 802 -4.54 -9.87 34.71
C LEU A 802 -3.25 -10.56 35.17
N GLN A 803 -2.11 -10.27 34.53
CA GLN A 803 -0.81 -10.77 34.97
C GLN A 803 -0.47 -10.30 36.40
N GLN A 804 -0.75 -9.04 36.75
CA GLN A 804 -0.60 -8.56 38.11
C GLN A 804 -1.55 -9.25 39.10
N TYR A 805 -2.77 -9.63 38.70
CA TYR A 805 -3.68 -10.42 39.53
C TYR A 805 -3.19 -11.86 39.71
N HIS A 806 -2.71 -12.53 38.66
CA HIS A 806 -2.07 -13.84 38.77
C HIS A 806 -0.86 -13.82 39.72
N ILE A 807 0.03 -12.83 39.60
CA ILE A 807 1.18 -12.66 40.51
C ILE A 807 0.74 -12.41 41.97
N LYS A 808 -0.41 -11.76 42.21
CA LYS A 808 -0.98 -11.59 43.55
C LYS A 808 -1.57 -12.91 44.08
N ILE A 809 -2.24 -13.68 43.23
CA ILE A 809 -2.79 -15.01 43.55
C ILE A 809 -1.65 -15.97 43.89
N ASP A 810 -0.62 -16.11 43.04
CA ASP A 810 0.54 -16.97 43.30
C ASP A 810 1.23 -16.66 44.63
N ARG A 811 1.32 -15.38 45.01
CA ARG A 811 1.86 -14.96 46.30
C ARG A 811 0.95 -15.36 47.46
N ALA A 812 -0.36 -15.17 47.33
CA ALA A 812 -1.33 -15.64 48.34
C ALA A 812 -1.28 -17.17 48.48
N ASP A 813 -1.23 -17.90 47.38
CA ASP A 813 -1.10 -19.35 47.32
C ASP A 813 0.19 -19.84 47.99
N GLN A 814 1.33 -19.19 47.74
CA GLN A 814 2.59 -19.51 48.42
C GLN A 814 2.54 -19.21 49.92
N ILE A 815 1.81 -18.16 50.34
CA ILE A 815 1.59 -17.85 51.76
C ILE A 815 0.67 -18.90 52.42
N ILE A 816 -0.42 -19.30 51.76
CA ILE A 816 -1.32 -20.37 52.21
C ILE A 816 -0.56 -21.69 52.33
N LYS A 817 0.21 -22.08 51.31
CA LYS A 817 1.05 -23.29 51.31
C LYS A 817 2.12 -23.27 52.41
N ARG A 818 2.68 -22.10 52.75
CA ARG A 818 3.58 -21.93 53.92
C ARG A 818 2.83 -22.09 55.24
N PHE A 819 1.64 -21.49 55.40
CA PHE A 819 0.84 -21.67 56.62
C PHE A 819 0.35 -23.10 56.80
N GLN A 820 -0.07 -23.79 55.73
CA GLN A 820 -0.36 -25.23 55.73
C GLN A 820 0.86 -26.04 56.19
N GLN A 821 2.06 -25.76 55.68
CA GLN A 821 3.30 -26.41 56.13
C GLN A 821 3.60 -26.15 57.62
N ILE A 822 3.41 -24.92 58.11
CA ILE A 822 3.60 -24.57 59.52
C ILE A 822 2.58 -25.31 60.42
N ILE A 823 1.31 -25.35 60.04
CA ILE A 823 0.25 -26.05 60.78
C ILE A 823 0.52 -27.56 60.82
N ARG A 824 0.93 -28.16 59.70
CA ARG A 824 1.31 -29.59 59.60
C ARG A 824 2.55 -29.90 60.46
N GLN A 825 3.55 -29.01 60.50
CA GLN A 825 4.71 -29.14 61.38
C GLN A 825 4.36 -29.01 62.86
N GLN A 826 3.44 -28.10 63.23
CA GLN A 826 2.98 -27.92 64.62
C GLN A 826 2.10 -29.07 65.12
N ARG A 827 1.36 -29.76 64.23
CA ARG A 827 0.45 -30.87 64.58
C ARG A 827 1.05 -32.28 64.42
N ASN A 828 2.24 -32.44 63.82
CA ASN A 828 2.99 -33.71 63.71
C ASN A 828 2.25 -34.89 63.01
N ILE A 829 1.25 -34.59 62.18
CA ILE A 829 0.48 -35.55 61.38
C ILE A 829 0.84 -35.38 59.90
N GLN A 830 0.78 -36.45 59.11
CA GLN A 830 1.15 -36.45 57.69
C GLN A 830 0.02 -36.88 56.75
N ASP A 831 -1.08 -37.40 57.30
CA ASP A 831 -2.30 -37.67 56.57
C ASP A 831 -3.19 -36.41 56.60
N ILE A 832 -4.04 -36.25 55.58
CA ILE A 832 -4.77 -35.00 55.33
C ILE A 832 -5.70 -34.68 56.50
N ILE A 833 -5.65 -33.45 57.01
CA ILE A 833 -6.50 -33.02 58.13
C ILE A 833 -7.94 -32.92 57.63
N GLN A 834 -8.94 -33.39 58.38
CA GLN A 834 -10.35 -33.22 57.99
C GLN A 834 -10.71 -31.74 57.77
N ASP A 835 -10.15 -30.83 58.60
CA ASP A 835 -10.21 -29.38 58.43
C ASP A 835 -9.77 -28.91 57.02
N GLU A 836 -8.74 -29.52 56.43
CA GLU A 836 -8.24 -29.16 55.10
C GLU A 836 -9.20 -29.64 53.99
N LEU A 837 -9.73 -30.86 54.09
CA LEU A 837 -10.76 -31.35 53.15
C LEU A 837 -12.05 -30.54 53.24
N ASP A 838 -12.45 -30.13 54.44
CA ASP A 838 -13.66 -29.34 54.65
C ASP A 838 -13.50 -27.88 54.16
N ILE A 839 -12.29 -27.32 54.26
CA ILE A 839 -11.92 -26.04 53.63
C ILE A 839 -11.93 -26.16 52.09
N ASP A 840 -11.29 -27.19 51.53
CA ASP A 840 -11.27 -27.39 50.07
C ASP A 840 -12.69 -27.62 49.51
N VAL A 841 -13.54 -28.40 50.20
CA VAL A 841 -14.96 -28.58 49.83
C VAL A 841 -15.73 -27.25 49.90
N ARG A 842 -15.53 -26.42 50.93
CA ARG A 842 -16.15 -25.09 51.01
C ARG A 842 -15.68 -24.15 49.90
N LEU A 843 -14.37 -24.16 49.58
CA LEU A 843 -13.81 -23.36 48.49
C LEU A 843 -14.37 -23.80 47.13
N GLN A 844 -14.48 -25.11 46.86
CA GLN A 844 -15.13 -25.64 45.66
C GLN A 844 -16.63 -25.24 45.60
N HIS A 845 -17.32 -25.25 46.74
CA HIS A 845 -18.72 -24.84 46.80
C HIS A 845 -18.89 -23.33 46.57
N GLU A 846 -17.94 -22.49 47.01
CA GLU A 846 -17.89 -21.06 46.72
C GLU A 846 -17.51 -20.76 45.27
N THR A 847 -16.58 -21.51 44.65
CA THR A 847 -16.26 -21.33 43.23
C THR A 847 -17.46 -21.71 42.36
N ASN A 848 -18.16 -22.79 42.70
CA ASN A 848 -19.38 -23.19 41.98
C ASN A 848 -20.46 -22.10 42.10
N LYS A 849 -20.70 -21.55 43.31
CA LYS A 849 -21.62 -20.40 43.48
C LYS A 849 -21.21 -19.15 42.70
N LYS A 850 -19.92 -18.88 42.56
CA LYS A 850 -19.41 -17.74 41.74
C LYS A 850 -19.60 -18.01 40.25
N ILE A 851 -19.44 -19.26 39.80
CA ILE A 851 -19.71 -19.69 38.41
C ILE A 851 -21.22 -19.64 38.12
N GLU A 852 -22.07 -20.11 39.03
CA GLU A 852 -23.54 -19.98 38.95
C GLU A 852 -23.94 -18.50 38.80
N GLN A 853 -23.43 -17.61 39.67
CA GLN A 853 -23.66 -16.17 39.58
C GLN A 853 -23.15 -15.54 38.28
N GLN A 854 -22.00 -15.98 37.77
CA GLN A 854 -21.46 -15.52 36.48
C GLN A 854 -22.31 -16.00 35.31
N LEU A 855 -22.75 -17.26 35.29
CA LEU A 855 -23.65 -17.80 34.27
C LEU A 855 -25.00 -17.07 34.26
N ILE A 856 -25.59 -16.82 35.44
CA ILE A 856 -26.80 -16.00 35.58
C ILE A 856 -26.57 -14.59 35.01
N SER A 857 -25.44 -13.95 35.32
CA SER A 857 -25.11 -12.62 34.79
C SER A 857 -24.87 -12.60 33.28
N LEU A 858 -24.41 -13.72 32.69
CA LEU A 858 -24.22 -13.86 31.25
C LEU A 858 -25.55 -14.11 30.53
N CYS A 859 -26.45 -14.92 31.08
CA CYS A 859 -27.81 -15.07 30.55
C CYS A 859 -28.56 -13.73 30.54
N LEU A 860 -28.48 -12.97 31.65
CA LEU A 860 -29.05 -11.61 31.76
C LEU A 860 -28.41 -10.58 30.81
N ALA A 861 -27.24 -10.86 30.24
CA ALA A 861 -26.55 -10.00 29.27
C ALA A 861 -26.77 -10.40 27.80
N ILE A 862 -27.40 -11.56 27.54
CA ILE A 862 -27.60 -12.11 26.19
C ILE A 862 -29.06 -11.94 25.72
N GLY A 863 -30.04 -11.97 26.64
CA GLY A 863 -31.39 -11.40 26.43
C GLY A 863 -32.58 -12.38 26.46
N ASP A 864 -33.66 -11.91 27.08
CA ASP A 864 -35.11 -12.16 26.87
C ASP A 864 -35.68 -13.58 26.61
N ASP A 865 -34.91 -14.66 26.73
CA ASP A 865 -35.41 -16.05 26.69
C ASP A 865 -35.54 -16.66 28.11
N ASP A 866 -36.68 -16.42 28.77
CA ASP A 866 -37.01 -16.96 30.12
C ASP A 866 -36.79 -18.47 30.23
N ASN A 867 -37.03 -19.22 29.13
CA ASN A 867 -36.87 -20.67 29.04
C ASN A 867 -35.44 -21.15 29.41
N VAL A 868 -34.41 -20.33 29.20
CA VAL A 868 -33.02 -20.70 29.51
C VAL A 868 -32.77 -20.67 31.03
N ILE A 869 -33.48 -19.81 31.78
CA ILE A 869 -33.36 -19.70 33.24
C ILE A 869 -33.91 -20.99 33.89
N ASP A 870 -35.12 -21.40 33.48
CA ASP A 870 -35.76 -22.65 33.94
C ASP A 870 -34.89 -23.89 33.67
N ILE A 871 -34.25 -23.97 32.50
CA ILE A 871 -33.38 -25.10 32.13
C ILE A 871 -32.12 -25.15 33.02
N VAL A 872 -31.51 -24.00 33.32
CA VAL A 872 -30.34 -23.93 34.21
C VAL A 872 -30.72 -24.29 35.65
N GLU A 873 -31.86 -23.80 36.14
CA GLU A 873 -32.32 -24.11 37.50
C GLU A 873 -32.67 -25.61 37.64
N GLN A 874 -33.37 -26.21 36.67
CA GLN A 874 -33.67 -27.65 36.66
C GLN A 874 -32.42 -28.54 36.57
N LEU A 875 -31.41 -28.15 35.79
CA LEU A 875 -30.14 -28.89 35.72
C LEU A 875 -29.34 -28.83 37.02
N SER A 876 -29.40 -27.71 37.77
CA SER A 876 -28.68 -27.54 39.04
C SER A 876 -29.14 -28.51 40.14
N VAL A 877 -30.44 -28.84 40.18
CA VAL A 877 -31.04 -29.72 41.19
C VAL A 877 -30.80 -31.21 40.89
N GLY A 878 -30.47 -31.56 39.64
CA GLY A 878 -30.53 -32.94 39.15
C GLY A 878 -29.35 -33.86 39.47
N GLN A 879 -28.13 -33.36 39.74
CA GLN A 879 -26.92 -34.20 39.79
C GLN A 879 -26.12 -34.11 41.10
N SER A 880 -26.55 -34.90 42.08
CA SER A 880 -25.79 -35.18 43.30
C SER A 880 -24.64 -36.17 43.04
N PHE A 881 -23.52 -35.69 42.49
CA PHE A 881 -22.30 -36.49 42.29
C PHE A 881 -21.74 -37.01 43.61
N LYS A 882 -21.89 -38.32 43.85
CA LYS A 882 -21.34 -39.02 45.02
C LYS A 882 -19.81 -39.08 44.94
N ILE A 883 -19.14 -38.36 45.83
CA ILE A 883 -17.68 -38.45 46.03
C ILE A 883 -17.34 -39.85 46.58
N ILE A 884 -16.60 -40.64 45.80
CA ILE A 884 -16.12 -41.96 46.23
C ILE A 884 -14.81 -41.80 46.99
N ILE A 885 -14.88 -41.89 48.32
CA ILE A 885 -13.71 -41.92 49.20
C ILE A 885 -13.03 -43.30 49.09
N LYS A 886 -11.71 -43.32 48.82
CA LYS A 886 -10.86 -44.51 48.99
C LYS A 886 -9.99 -44.39 50.25
N PRO A 887 -9.85 -45.44 51.07
CA PRO A 887 -9.09 -45.40 52.32
C PRO A 887 -7.56 -45.48 52.10
N SER A 888 -6.82 -45.13 53.15
CA SER A 888 -5.37 -44.92 53.18
C SER A 888 -4.53 -46.17 53.49
N ILE A 889 -3.26 -46.16 53.07
CA ILE A 889 -2.17 -47.01 53.56
C ILE A 889 -0.94 -46.11 53.84
N THR A 890 -0.11 -46.51 54.80
CA THR A 890 0.73 -45.64 55.64
C THR A 890 2.19 -45.42 55.18
N ARG A 891 2.86 -44.48 55.88
CA ARG A 891 4.25 -44.00 55.72
C ARG A 891 5.32 -45.08 56.00
N LEU A 892 6.59 -44.71 55.68
CA LEU A 892 7.91 -45.19 56.17
C LEU A 892 8.75 -45.98 55.12
N ASN A 893 10.05 -45.74 54.95
CA ASN A 893 10.88 -44.59 55.37
C ASN A 893 12.15 -44.45 54.46
N LYS A 894 12.87 -43.31 54.52
CA LYS A 894 14.21 -43.17 53.92
C LYS A 894 15.31 -43.45 54.96
N GLN A 895 16.38 -44.16 54.58
CA GLN A 895 17.78 -43.65 54.52
C GLN A 895 18.88 -44.75 54.45
N GLN A 896 19.81 -44.55 53.51
CA GLN A 896 21.28 -44.76 53.53
C GLN A 896 21.97 -46.06 54.02
N TYR A 897 23.10 -46.33 53.32
CA TYR A 897 24.35 -47.04 53.70
C TYR A 897 24.63 -48.50 53.26
N LYS A 898 25.59 -48.58 52.30
CA LYS A 898 26.83 -49.41 52.26
C LYS A 898 26.79 -50.94 52.50
N LEU A 899 27.42 -51.64 51.54
CA LEU A 899 28.09 -52.96 51.65
C LEU A 899 27.12 -54.15 51.87
N GLU A 900 27.39 -55.40 51.44
CA GLU A 900 28.47 -55.96 50.61
C GLU A 900 27.98 -57.21 49.83
N LYS A 901 28.92 -57.97 49.25
CA LYS A 901 28.95 -59.43 48.92
C LYS A 901 27.82 -60.31 49.54
N GLN A 902 27.34 -61.42 48.95
CA GLN A 902 27.81 -62.17 47.76
C GLN A 902 26.72 -63.13 47.19
N SER A 903 27.09 -63.86 46.14
CA SER A 903 26.38 -64.94 45.44
C SER A 903 25.76 -66.08 46.28
N THR A 904 24.57 -66.54 45.87
CA THR A 904 24.18 -67.93 45.51
C THR A 904 22.79 -67.86 44.84
N SER A 905 22.53 -68.37 43.62
CA SER A 905 22.28 -69.78 43.22
C SER A 905 21.17 -70.46 44.06
N SER A 906 20.14 -71.10 43.51
CA SER A 906 19.89 -71.55 42.13
C SER A 906 18.39 -71.89 41.92
N SER A 907 18.04 -72.38 40.71
CA SER A 907 17.04 -73.46 40.44
C SER A 907 15.61 -73.39 41.00
N SER A 908 14.54 -73.73 40.27
CA SER A 908 14.27 -73.96 38.84
C SER A 908 12.82 -74.49 38.70
N SER A 909 12.19 -74.28 37.53
CA SER A 909 11.07 -75.09 36.99
C SER A 909 9.74 -75.07 37.81
N SER A 910 8.58 -75.47 37.27
CA SER A 910 8.28 -76.16 36.00
C SER A 910 6.83 -75.91 35.52
N LEU A 911 6.59 -76.07 34.21
CA LEU A 911 5.31 -76.52 33.58
C LEU A 911 4.08 -75.56 33.65
N SER A 912 3.02 -75.72 32.84
CA SER A 912 2.93 -75.85 31.36
C SER A 912 1.45 -75.88 30.90
N ASN A 913 1.15 -75.29 29.74
CA ASN A 913 0.05 -75.59 28.80
C ASN A 913 -1.43 -75.55 29.30
N ILE A 914 -2.29 -74.90 28.49
CA ILE A 914 -3.31 -75.57 27.67
C ILE A 914 -3.89 -74.57 26.64
N ASN A 915 -4.26 -75.05 25.46
CA ASN A 915 -4.85 -74.27 24.35
C ASN A 915 -6.38 -74.17 24.46
N ILE A 916 -7.00 -73.24 23.71
CA ILE A 916 -8.07 -73.54 22.73
C ILE A 916 -8.33 -72.30 21.83
N ILE A 917 -8.79 -72.54 20.60
CA ILE A 917 -9.04 -71.57 19.51
C ILE A 917 -10.49 -71.77 19.03
N PRO A 918 -11.23 -70.73 18.59
CA PRO A 918 -11.65 -70.74 17.18
C PRO A 918 -11.90 -69.36 16.51
N ASN A 919 -11.41 -69.20 15.27
CA ASN A 919 -12.14 -68.76 14.05
C ASN A 919 -12.87 -67.38 13.97
N ILE A 920 -13.25 -66.80 12.81
CA ILE A 920 -12.89 -66.88 11.37
C ILE A 920 -13.47 -65.59 10.72
N VAL A 921 -12.91 -65.09 9.60
CA VAL A 921 -13.62 -64.67 8.36
C VAL A 921 -12.60 -64.10 7.36
N ASN A 922 -12.62 -64.61 6.12
CA ASN A 922 -11.95 -64.01 4.96
C ASN A 922 -12.98 -63.19 4.17
N ILE A 923 -12.55 -62.09 3.55
CA ILE A 923 -13.06 -61.67 2.24
C ILE A 923 -11.86 -61.43 1.33
N SER A 924 -11.98 -61.82 0.06
CA SER A 924 -10.86 -61.89 -0.89
C SER A 924 -11.34 -61.66 -2.31
N ILE A 925 -10.43 -61.20 -3.18
CA ILE A 925 -10.55 -61.22 -4.65
C ILE A 925 -11.61 -60.25 -5.21
N ASN A 926 -11.15 -59.23 -5.94
CA ASN A 926 -11.40 -59.27 -7.37
C ASN A 926 -10.29 -58.63 -8.21
N SER A 927 -10.22 -59.03 -9.47
CA SER A 927 -9.20 -58.63 -10.44
C SER A 927 -9.86 -58.10 -11.71
N SER A 928 -9.15 -57.31 -12.50
CA SER A 928 -8.82 -57.63 -13.91
C SER A 928 -8.65 -56.41 -14.83
N SER A 929 -7.54 -56.40 -15.57
CA SER A 929 -7.40 -55.75 -16.90
C SER A 929 -7.51 -54.20 -16.95
N ARG A 930 -7.11 -53.50 -18.03
CA ARG A 930 -6.69 -54.00 -19.36
C ARG A 930 -5.56 -53.17 -19.98
N SER A 931 -4.64 -53.90 -20.62
CA SER A 931 -3.68 -53.52 -21.68
C SER A 931 -4.26 -52.54 -22.73
N THR A 932 -3.48 -51.75 -23.47
CA THR A 932 -2.45 -52.12 -24.50
C THR A 932 -1.60 -50.87 -24.88
N THR A 933 -0.52 -50.86 -25.69
CA THR A 933 0.20 -51.82 -26.59
C THR A 933 1.66 -51.31 -26.68
N SER A 934 2.71 -52.13 -26.54
CA SER A 934 3.53 -52.76 -27.61
C SER A 934 4.46 -51.79 -28.40
N GLU A 935 5.60 -52.18 -29.01
CA GLU A 935 6.14 -53.55 -29.24
C GLU A 935 7.67 -53.56 -29.49
N SER A 936 8.42 -54.40 -28.75
CA SER A 936 9.44 -55.36 -29.25
C SER A 936 10.70 -54.86 -30.05
N ARG A 937 11.77 -55.65 -30.32
CA ARG A 937 12.18 -57.06 -30.04
C ARG A 937 13.55 -57.02 -29.32
N CYS A 938 13.92 -57.95 -28.43
CA CYS A 938 14.27 -59.37 -28.67
C CYS A 938 15.33 -59.59 -29.77
N SER A 939 16.33 -60.48 -29.63
CA SER A 939 16.75 -61.30 -28.47
C SER A 939 17.96 -62.18 -28.84
N SER A 940 18.92 -62.39 -27.92
CA SER A 940 19.63 -63.69 -27.68
C SER A 940 20.44 -64.33 -28.85
N LYS A 941 21.41 -65.24 -28.69
CA LYS A 941 21.86 -66.09 -27.57
C LYS A 941 23.18 -66.78 -27.98
N ASN A 942 23.86 -67.44 -27.02
CA ASN A 942 24.72 -68.62 -27.22
C ASN A 942 26.03 -68.51 -28.04
N SER A 943 27.00 -69.45 -27.94
CA SER A 943 27.53 -70.21 -26.78
C SER A 943 28.69 -71.11 -27.22
N THR A 944 29.88 -70.91 -26.67
CA THR A 944 30.99 -71.89 -26.50
C THR A 944 31.89 -71.38 -25.41
#